data_AF-A0A0N1PI14-F1
#
_entry.id   AF-A0A0N1PI14-F1
#
_cell.length_a   1.000
_cell.length_b   1.000
_cell.length_c   1.000
_cell.angle_alpha   90.00
_cell.angle_beta   90.00
_cell.angle_gamma   90.00
#
_symmetry.space_group_name_H-M   'P 1'
#
loop_
_entity.id
_entity.type
_entity.pdbx_description
1 polymer ?
#
loop_
_entity_poly.entity_id
_entity_poly.type
_entity_poly.pdbx_seq_one_letter_code
_entity_poly.pdbx_strand_id
1 'polypeptide(L)'
;MSETITLSRVMDSEQMQAITSEFNRLGERCYLEHAGAALYPQSLLQHVHEDLLNNVYMNPHTDKYTRDCIEQIRCLVLNHFHTDPSKYSIIFTSGATQSLKLTIESFEFSSNTEECGSFVYLNENHTSVLGLREIAEDKNVDVINISHDNFLKSIKQNHSAPSGQKSKTDGNILLAYPAKSNFNGFKYPLDCVQNIKNGCLNRYLMKHLCKVNCNWYVLLDAAAYVPTNNLDLSITQPDFVCLSFYKIFGYPTGLGALLVKNTSADVLCKKRYFGGGTVDIVISGENFHIKRKILHERMEDGTLPFLSILALKHCFDMLHRLIPKTINNHIMDTISHHTFYLAKDLYNQLNELHHPNGKKAVVLYMDSDFSDIKIQGGIVTFNLLREDGSFVGFMEFQNMADLFNINVRTGCFCNSGSCQRHLNTSNREMKEMYKAGHKCGDEIDLINGNPTGKPSISVPLEPIIENKTKFASMCTSKVCMDMVKGYDCGDDVSDWISNALGISYLRLIKQSNTDVRPQKKNADGEQKLLSLCNQAQFLLINKASVRWLHGRIKDPMFSASVDNLTDRFRGNLIIDRAVELTEREWHRIIIGKHEFKVDGPCQRCHMICIDQQTGEKTAEPLRTISEQFAGKMRFGIYLSYVGPVNGMKDKALKVKSIVKPMINEDDISR
;
A
#
# COMPACT_ATOMS: atom_id res chain seq x y z
N MET A 1 14.35 24.19 25.94
CA MET A 1 14.53 24.65 24.55
C MET A 1 13.60 23.80 23.72
N SER A 2 12.61 24.38 23.05
CA SER A 2 11.78 23.61 22.13
C SER A 2 12.68 23.20 20.96
N GLU A 3 12.96 21.91 20.82
CA GLU A 3 13.62 21.40 19.62
C GLU A 3 12.77 21.80 18.42
N THR A 4 13.30 22.69 17.58
CA THR A 4 12.69 23.03 16.31
C THR A 4 12.70 21.76 15.48
N ILE A 5 11.53 21.16 15.25
CA ILE A 5 11.41 19.92 14.47
C ILE A 5 11.85 20.23 13.05
N THR A 6 12.99 19.67 12.64
CA THR A 6 13.49 19.79 11.27
C THR A 6 12.67 18.90 10.35
N LEU A 7 11.77 19.51 9.58
CA LEU A 7 10.87 18.83 8.64
C LEU A 7 11.63 18.25 7.43
N SER A 8 12.64 18.95 6.94
CA SER A 8 13.43 18.51 5.78
C SER A 8 14.87 19.00 5.89
N ARG A 9 15.81 18.20 5.36
CA ARG A 9 17.22 18.60 5.18
C ARG A 9 17.47 19.35 3.88
N VAL A 10 16.45 19.45 3.02
CA VAL A 10 16.56 19.90 1.62
C VAL A 10 15.66 21.09 1.33
N MET A 11 14.54 21.19 2.04
CA MET A 11 13.55 22.26 1.91
C MET A 11 13.39 22.93 3.26
N ASP A 12 13.14 24.23 3.28
CA ASP A 12 12.90 24.94 4.53
C ASP A 12 11.52 24.61 5.13
N SER A 13 11.30 25.02 6.38
CA SER A 13 10.07 24.70 7.09
C SER A 13 8.82 25.31 6.47
N GLU A 14 8.92 26.50 5.84
CA GLU A 14 7.79 27.18 5.21
C GLU A 14 7.38 26.44 3.93
N GLN A 15 8.36 26.07 3.11
CA GLN A 15 8.17 25.22 1.93
C GLN A 15 7.52 23.89 2.31
N MET A 16 8.03 23.21 3.35
CA MET A 16 7.46 21.94 3.78
C MET A 16 6.03 22.09 4.30
N GLN A 17 5.73 23.16 5.03
CA GLN A 17 4.37 23.44 5.50
C GLN A 17 3.42 23.69 4.34
N ALA A 18 3.86 24.45 3.32
CA ALA A 18 3.06 24.69 2.11
C ALA A 18 2.72 23.37 1.39
N ILE A 19 3.70 22.48 1.20
CA ILE A 19 3.46 21.18 0.58
C ILE A 19 2.52 20.34 1.46
N THR A 20 2.81 20.19 2.76
CA THR A 20 2.01 19.37 3.69
C THR A 20 0.56 19.84 3.78
N SER A 21 0.31 21.15 3.66
CA SER A 21 -1.04 21.72 3.69
C SER A 21 -1.94 21.23 2.55
N GLU A 22 -1.37 20.75 1.44
CA GLU A 22 -2.10 20.16 0.32
C GLU A 22 -2.61 18.74 0.62
N PHE A 23 -2.15 18.13 1.72
CA PHE A 23 -2.43 16.74 2.11
C PHE A 23 -3.10 16.63 3.48
N ASN A 24 -3.76 17.70 3.95
CA ASN A 24 -4.48 17.75 5.23
C ASN A 24 -5.48 16.59 5.44
N ARG A 25 -6.01 16.01 4.35
CA ARG A 25 -6.90 14.83 4.39
C ARG A 25 -6.25 13.57 4.99
N LEU A 26 -4.92 13.54 5.12
CA LEU A 26 -4.22 12.46 5.82
C LEU A 26 -4.56 12.44 7.32
N GLY A 27 -4.90 13.58 7.92
CA GLY A 27 -5.20 13.66 9.35
C GLY A 27 -4.02 13.14 10.19
N GLU A 28 -4.27 12.14 11.03
CA GLU A 28 -3.25 11.49 11.88
C GLU A 28 -2.54 10.31 11.16
N ARG A 29 -2.81 10.06 9.87
CA ARG A 29 -2.25 8.92 9.14
C ARG A 29 -0.82 9.19 8.67
N CYS A 30 0.04 8.22 8.92
CA CYS A 30 1.41 8.13 8.43
C CYS A 30 1.43 7.28 7.15
N TYR A 31 1.42 7.93 5.98
CA TYR A 31 1.34 7.23 4.69
C TYR A 31 2.73 6.87 4.14
N LEU A 32 3.07 5.58 4.18
CA LEU A 32 4.37 5.04 3.78
C LEU A 32 4.27 4.06 2.59
N GLU A 33 3.27 4.22 1.73
CA GLU A 33 2.97 3.33 0.59
C GLU A 33 3.28 3.97 -0.78
N HIS A 34 4.05 5.07 -0.85
CA HIS A 34 4.32 5.80 -2.10
C HIS A 34 4.92 4.97 -3.26
N ALA A 35 5.58 3.84 -2.98
CA ALA A 35 6.07 2.92 -4.02
C ALA A 35 4.93 2.21 -4.79
N GLY A 36 3.79 2.02 -4.13
CA GLY A 36 2.56 1.55 -4.75
C GLY A 36 1.87 2.67 -5.49
N ALA A 37 1.34 3.65 -4.75
CA ALA A 37 0.68 4.83 -5.31
C ALA A 37 1.07 6.11 -4.55
N ALA A 38 1.31 7.19 -5.29
CA ALA A 38 1.47 8.50 -4.68
C ALA A 38 0.11 9.09 -4.28
N LEU A 39 0.14 10.13 -3.46
CA LEU A 39 -1.02 10.95 -3.13
C LEU A 39 -1.05 12.18 -4.05
N TYR A 40 -2.24 12.71 -4.30
CA TYR A 40 -2.45 13.94 -5.06
C TYR A 40 -2.66 15.16 -4.15
N PRO A 41 -2.16 16.36 -4.49
CA PRO A 41 -2.47 17.60 -3.77
C PRO A 41 -3.97 17.93 -3.80
N GLN A 42 -4.50 18.57 -2.76
CA GLN A 42 -5.90 19.03 -2.75
C GLN A 42 -6.18 20.04 -3.88
N SER A 43 -5.31 21.04 -4.05
CA SER A 43 -5.47 22.06 -5.09
C SER A 43 -5.38 21.49 -6.50
N LEU A 44 -4.70 20.35 -6.71
CA LEU A 44 -4.68 19.67 -8.00
C LEU A 44 -6.11 19.32 -8.46
N LEU A 45 -6.90 18.74 -7.55
CA LEU A 45 -8.29 18.37 -7.87
C LEU A 45 -9.18 19.59 -8.08
N GLN A 46 -8.94 20.68 -7.34
CA GLN A 46 -9.68 21.93 -7.51
C GLN A 46 -9.45 22.52 -8.91
N HIS A 47 -8.19 22.63 -9.36
CA HIS A 47 -7.88 23.16 -10.69
C HIS A 47 -8.42 22.27 -11.82
N VAL A 48 -8.32 20.94 -11.67
CA VAL A 48 -8.91 20.01 -12.64
C VAL A 48 -10.44 20.17 -12.68
N HIS A 49 -11.08 20.28 -11.53
CA HIS A 49 -12.53 20.47 -11.44
C HIS A 49 -12.98 21.79 -12.08
N GLU A 50 -12.30 22.89 -11.77
CA GLU A 50 -12.56 24.20 -12.37
C GLU A 50 -12.38 24.19 -13.90
N ASP A 51 -11.34 23.54 -14.40
CA ASP A 51 -11.11 23.39 -15.84
C ASP A 51 -12.28 22.64 -16.52
N LEU A 52 -12.73 21.53 -15.92
CA LEU A 52 -13.85 20.74 -16.46
C LEU A 52 -15.21 21.44 -16.34
N LEU A 53 -15.40 22.32 -15.36
CA LEU A 53 -16.63 23.12 -15.24
C LEU A 53 -16.69 24.26 -16.26
N ASN A 54 -15.55 24.81 -16.63
CA ASN A 54 -15.48 25.99 -17.50
C ASN A 54 -15.25 25.66 -18.97
N ASN A 55 -14.81 24.43 -19.29
CA ASN A 55 -14.50 24.01 -20.65
C ASN A 55 -15.29 22.77 -21.07
N VAL A 56 -15.61 22.68 -22.36
CA VAL A 56 -16.27 21.50 -22.96
C VAL A 56 -15.24 20.76 -23.81
N TYR A 57 -14.86 19.57 -23.35
CA TYR A 57 -13.98 18.66 -24.08
C TYR A 57 -14.80 17.56 -24.74
N MET A 58 -14.63 17.39 -26.04
CA MET A 58 -15.36 16.41 -26.85
C MET A 58 -14.44 15.27 -27.28
N ASN A 59 -15.01 14.24 -27.91
CA ASN A 59 -14.20 13.13 -28.40
C ASN A 59 -13.11 13.64 -29.38
N PRO A 60 -11.81 13.34 -29.15
CA PRO A 60 -10.73 13.79 -30.01
C PRO A 60 -10.85 13.28 -31.44
N HIS A 61 -11.58 12.21 -31.73
CA HIS A 61 -11.81 11.78 -33.12
C HIS A 61 -12.63 12.80 -33.92
N THR A 62 -13.47 13.60 -33.26
CA THR A 62 -14.34 14.61 -33.89
C THR A 62 -13.89 16.04 -33.62
N ASP A 63 -13.34 16.32 -32.45
CA ASP A 63 -13.01 17.68 -32.02
C ASP A 63 -11.52 17.98 -32.16
N LYS A 64 -11.20 19.04 -32.92
CA LYS A 64 -9.83 19.50 -33.14
C LYS A 64 -9.23 20.11 -31.87
N TYR A 65 -10.02 20.83 -31.08
CA TYR A 65 -9.51 21.50 -29.89
C TYR A 65 -8.98 20.49 -28.88
N THR A 66 -9.77 19.46 -28.55
CA THR A 66 -9.34 18.38 -27.64
C THR A 66 -8.13 17.62 -28.16
N ARG A 67 -8.03 17.37 -29.47
CA ARG A 67 -6.79 16.80 -30.08
C ARG A 67 -5.58 17.70 -29.88
N ASP A 68 -5.71 18.98 -30.21
CA ASP A 68 -4.60 19.93 -30.09
C ASP A 68 -4.12 20.02 -28.62
N CYS A 69 -5.04 19.96 -27.65
CA CYS A 69 -4.69 19.89 -26.24
C CYS A 69 -3.95 18.59 -25.88
N ILE A 70 -4.39 17.42 -26.36
CA ILE A 70 -3.68 16.14 -26.14
C ILE A 70 -2.25 16.22 -26.68
N GLU A 71 -2.05 16.78 -27.87
CA GLU A 71 -0.71 16.94 -28.46
C GLU A 71 0.18 17.88 -27.64
N GLN A 72 -0.38 18.95 -27.06
CA GLN A 72 0.35 19.79 -26.12
C GLN A 72 0.78 19.02 -24.87
N ILE A 73 -0.06 18.13 -24.34
CA ILE A 73 0.31 17.26 -23.21
C ILE A 73 1.44 16.32 -23.59
N ARG A 74 1.46 15.76 -24.81
CA ARG A 74 2.60 14.93 -25.26
C ARG A 74 3.90 15.71 -25.23
N CYS A 75 3.90 16.92 -25.78
CA CYS A 75 5.07 17.80 -25.75
C CYS A 75 5.52 18.11 -24.31
N LEU A 76 4.56 18.35 -23.42
CA LEU A 76 4.83 18.64 -22.02
C LEU A 76 5.45 17.44 -21.28
N VAL A 77 4.94 16.22 -21.51
CA VAL A 77 5.53 14.99 -20.96
C VAL A 77 6.94 14.75 -21.53
N LEU A 78 7.15 14.93 -22.85
CA LEU A 78 8.50 14.81 -23.45
C LEU A 78 9.50 15.79 -22.83
N ASN A 79 9.07 17.04 -22.62
CA ASN A 79 9.90 18.08 -22.02
C ASN A 79 10.29 17.73 -20.57
N HIS A 80 9.37 17.13 -19.79
CA HIS A 80 9.70 16.65 -18.43
C HIS A 80 10.84 15.62 -18.42
N PHE A 81 10.98 14.85 -19.50
CA PHE A 81 12.06 13.87 -19.68
C PHE A 81 13.23 14.40 -20.52
N HIS A 82 13.37 15.72 -20.66
CA HIS A 82 14.47 16.39 -21.39
C HIS A 82 14.57 15.94 -22.84
N THR A 83 13.44 15.76 -23.50
CA THR A 83 13.38 15.34 -24.91
C THR A 83 12.24 16.03 -25.67
N ASP A 84 12.12 15.71 -26.95
CA ASP A 84 11.22 16.40 -27.87
C ASP A 84 10.67 15.43 -28.94
N PRO A 85 9.59 15.82 -29.67
CA PRO A 85 8.93 14.95 -30.65
C PRO A 85 9.83 14.46 -31.79
N SER A 86 10.96 15.13 -32.07
CA SER A 86 11.91 14.68 -33.10
C SER A 86 12.72 13.46 -32.65
N LYS A 87 12.89 13.27 -31.33
CA LYS A 87 13.68 12.17 -30.75
C LYS A 87 12.84 11.04 -30.20
N TYR A 88 11.74 11.36 -29.52
CA TYR A 88 10.85 10.38 -28.91
C TYR A 88 9.38 10.68 -29.22
N SER A 89 8.62 9.62 -29.41
CA SER A 89 7.17 9.63 -29.50
C SER A 89 6.57 9.14 -28.19
N ILE A 90 5.37 9.64 -27.84
CA ILE A 90 4.60 9.17 -26.68
C ILE A 90 3.39 8.40 -27.16
N ILE A 91 3.16 7.24 -26.55
CA ILE A 91 1.91 6.48 -26.63
C ILE A 91 1.28 6.50 -25.24
N PHE A 92 0.06 7.01 -25.12
CA PHE A 92 -0.69 6.95 -23.87
C PHE A 92 -1.23 5.53 -23.66
N THR A 93 -1.06 5.02 -22.45
CA THR A 93 -1.51 3.70 -22.03
C THR A 93 -2.24 3.84 -20.69
N SER A 94 -2.77 2.75 -20.14
CA SER A 94 -3.41 2.72 -18.83
C SER A 94 -2.40 2.66 -17.68
N GLY A 95 -1.12 2.50 -17.98
CA GLY A 95 -0.04 2.33 -17.00
C GLY A 95 1.15 1.58 -17.56
N ALA A 96 2.19 1.46 -16.75
CA ALA A 96 3.44 0.78 -17.12
C ALA A 96 3.21 -0.68 -17.55
N THR A 97 2.29 -1.40 -16.90
CA THR A 97 1.94 -2.78 -17.29
C THR A 97 1.42 -2.87 -18.73
N GLN A 98 0.52 -1.96 -19.14
CA GLN A 98 0.05 -1.97 -20.52
C GLN A 98 1.16 -1.55 -21.49
N SER A 99 1.99 -0.56 -21.13
CA SER A 99 3.16 -0.15 -21.94
C SER A 99 4.13 -1.32 -22.18
N LEU A 100 4.44 -2.09 -21.14
CA LEU A 100 5.29 -3.28 -21.22
C LEU A 100 4.68 -4.34 -22.14
N LYS A 101 3.39 -4.66 -21.94
CA LYS A 101 2.65 -5.62 -22.76
C LYS A 101 2.58 -5.18 -24.23
N LEU A 102 2.21 -3.94 -24.49
CA LEU A 102 2.12 -3.36 -25.83
C LEU A 102 3.46 -3.41 -26.55
N THR A 103 4.56 -3.14 -25.85
CA THR A 103 5.91 -3.20 -26.41
C THR A 103 6.18 -4.61 -26.95
N ILE A 104 6.07 -5.65 -26.12
CA ILE A 104 6.42 -7.02 -26.54
C ILE A 104 5.43 -7.58 -27.58
N GLU A 105 4.13 -7.28 -27.46
CA GLU A 105 3.12 -7.68 -28.45
C GLU A 105 3.44 -7.08 -29.83
N SER A 106 3.96 -5.85 -29.86
CA SER A 106 4.25 -5.12 -31.08
C SER A 106 5.66 -5.36 -31.62
N PHE A 107 6.58 -5.85 -30.77
CA PHE A 107 7.99 -6.01 -31.10
C PHE A 107 8.24 -7.12 -32.15
N GLU A 108 9.06 -6.80 -33.14
CA GLU A 108 9.61 -7.71 -34.14
C GLU A 108 10.93 -8.30 -33.66
N PHE A 109 10.92 -9.56 -33.26
CA PHE A 109 12.12 -10.27 -32.80
C PHE A 109 12.99 -10.83 -33.92
N SER A 110 12.41 -11.08 -35.09
CA SER A 110 13.14 -11.55 -36.27
C SER A 110 12.39 -11.16 -37.53
N SER A 111 13.14 -10.78 -38.56
CA SER A 111 12.62 -10.48 -39.90
C SER A 111 12.41 -11.75 -40.73
N ASN A 112 13.10 -12.86 -40.40
CA ASN A 112 13.10 -14.13 -41.12
C ASN A 112 12.75 -15.30 -40.19
N THR A 113 12.05 -16.31 -40.70
CA THR A 113 11.57 -17.46 -39.91
C THR A 113 12.67 -18.41 -39.41
N GLU A 114 13.91 -18.25 -39.87
CA GLU A 114 15.03 -19.17 -39.58
C GLU A 114 15.94 -18.70 -38.43
N GLU A 115 15.87 -17.42 -38.02
CA GLU A 115 16.64 -16.89 -36.88
C GLU A 115 15.73 -16.55 -35.68
N CYS A 116 16.09 -17.01 -34.48
CA CYS A 116 15.38 -16.70 -33.25
C CYS A 116 15.89 -15.38 -32.64
N GLY A 117 14.98 -14.43 -32.40
CA GLY A 117 15.25 -13.31 -31.49
C GLY A 117 15.15 -13.75 -30.03
N SER A 118 15.45 -12.84 -29.10
CA SER A 118 15.41 -13.18 -27.67
C SER A 118 14.79 -12.08 -26.83
N PHE A 119 13.97 -12.47 -25.87
CA PHE A 119 13.51 -11.62 -24.78
C PHE A 119 14.38 -11.87 -23.55
N VAL A 120 15.03 -10.81 -23.07
CA VAL A 120 15.92 -10.84 -21.92
C VAL A 120 15.35 -9.97 -20.81
N TYR A 121 15.36 -10.44 -19.56
CA TYR A 121 14.85 -9.66 -18.43
C TYR A 121 15.66 -9.91 -17.15
N LEU A 122 15.62 -8.98 -16.19
CA LEU A 122 16.19 -9.22 -14.86
C LEU A 122 15.20 -9.96 -13.97
N ASN A 123 15.71 -10.90 -13.16
CA ASN A 123 14.90 -11.62 -12.18
C ASN A 123 14.16 -10.66 -11.24
N GLU A 124 14.80 -9.55 -10.91
CA GLU A 124 14.35 -8.51 -9.98
C GLU A 124 13.42 -7.47 -10.61
N ASN A 125 12.91 -7.71 -11.82
CA ASN A 125 11.84 -6.88 -12.38
C ASN A 125 10.51 -7.09 -11.63
N HIS A 126 9.63 -6.10 -11.78
CA HIS A 126 8.23 -6.23 -11.37
C HIS A 126 7.54 -7.38 -12.12
N THR A 127 6.54 -8.03 -11.50
CA THR A 127 5.77 -9.15 -12.07
C THR A 127 5.21 -8.85 -13.45
N SER A 128 4.89 -7.58 -13.75
CA SER A 128 4.45 -7.14 -15.09
C SER A 128 5.44 -7.46 -16.20
N VAL A 129 6.74 -7.52 -15.92
CA VAL A 129 7.77 -7.96 -16.88
C VAL A 129 7.87 -9.49 -16.93
N LEU A 130 7.73 -10.16 -15.78
CA LEU A 130 7.74 -11.62 -15.73
C LEU A 130 6.58 -12.24 -16.52
N GLY A 131 5.43 -11.55 -16.59
CA GLY A 131 4.30 -11.96 -17.42
C GLY A 131 4.55 -11.86 -18.92
N LEU A 132 5.55 -11.09 -19.36
CA LEU A 132 5.90 -10.99 -20.78
C LEU A 132 6.52 -12.27 -21.33
N ARG A 133 7.00 -13.18 -20.47
CA ARG A 133 7.57 -14.48 -20.87
C ARG A 133 6.58 -15.31 -21.66
N GLU A 134 5.31 -15.34 -21.24
CA GLU A 134 4.25 -16.06 -21.95
C GLU A 134 4.06 -15.50 -23.38
N ILE A 135 4.09 -14.17 -23.53
CA ILE A 135 3.94 -13.52 -24.85
C ILE A 135 5.19 -13.75 -25.72
N ALA A 136 6.36 -13.83 -25.11
CA ALA A 136 7.61 -14.16 -25.79
C ALA A 136 7.60 -15.63 -26.26
N GLU A 137 7.15 -16.55 -25.43
CA GLU A 137 6.98 -17.97 -25.77
C GLU A 137 5.97 -18.16 -26.91
N ASP A 138 4.83 -17.46 -26.88
CA ASP A 138 3.84 -17.45 -27.99
C ASP A 138 4.42 -16.94 -29.32
N LYS A 139 5.49 -16.14 -29.26
CA LYS A 139 6.22 -15.63 -30.43
C LYS A 139 7.37 -16.55 -30.85
N ASN A 140 7.57 -17.69 -30.20
CA ASN A 140 8.67 -18.64 -30.41
C ASN A 140 10.06 -17.97 -30.31
N VAL A 141 10.25 -17.10 -29.32
CA VAL A 141 11.55 -16.44 -29.08
C VAL A 141 12.19 -16.92 -27.80
N ASP A 142 13.52 -16.89 -27.74
CA ASP A 142 14.26 -17.34 -26.56
C ASP A 142 13.99 -16.42 -25.36
N VAL A 143 13.61 -17.00 -24.22
CA VAL A 143 13.36 -16.26 -22.98
C VAL A 143 14.51 -16.48 -22.01
N ILE A 144 15.28 -15.42 -21.74
CA ILE A 144 16.50 -15.50 -20.94
C ILE A 144 16.41 -14.54 -19.77
N ASN A 145 16.73 -15.05 -18.57
CA ASN A 145 16.71 -14.28 -17.35
C ASN A 145 18.13 -13.98 -16.87
N ILE A 146 18.35 -12.80 -16.29
CA ILE A 146 19.62 -12.39 -15.70
C ILE A 146 19.40 -12.01 -14.24
N SER A 147 20.20 -12.58 -13.33
CA SER A 147 20.18 -12.17 -11.92
C SER A 147 20.85 -10.80 -11.74
N HIS A 148 20.42 -10.05 -10.71
CA HIS A 148 21.05 -8.80 -10.26
C HIS A 148 22.59 -8.78 -10.35
N ASP A 149 23.27 -9.72 -9.71
CA ASP A 149 24.74 -9.74 -9.63
C ASP A 149 25.40 -9.96 -11.00
N ASN A 150 24.88 -10.90 -11.79
CA ASN A 150 25.38 -11.16 -13.14
C ASN A 150 25.16 -9.95 -14.05
N PHE A 151 24.01 -9.27 -13.95
CA PHE A 151 23.75 -8.06 -14.72
C PHE A 151 24.77 -6.96 -14.38
N LEU A 152 24.92 -6.63 -13.09
CA LEU A 152 25.87 -5.61 -12.63
C LEU A 152 27.32 -5.96 -12.96
N LYS A 153 27.69 -7.24 -12.89
CA LYS A 153 29.02 -7.72 -13.27
C LYS A 153 29.25 -7.57 -14.77
N SER A 154 28.28 -7.93 -15.60
CA SER A 154 28.40 -7.88 -17.06
C SER A 154 28.47 -6.46 -17.61
N ILE A 155 27.70 -5.51 -17.05
CA ILE A 155 27.73 -4.12 -17.53
C ILE A 155 29.01 -3.36 -17.13
N LYS A 156 29.69 -3.78 -16.04
CA LYS A 156 30.99 -3.22 -15.61
C LYS A 156 32.16 -3.73 -16.45
N GLN A 157 32.01 -4.88 -17.11
CA GLN A 157 33.05 -5.42 -17.97
C GLN A 157 33.03 -4.66 -19.30
N ASN A 158 33.91 -3.68 -19.45
CA ASN A 158 34.20 -3.01 -20.72
C ASN A 158 34.88 -4.00 -21.67
N HIS A 159 34.11 -4.93 -22.23
CA HIS A 159 34.52 -5.70 -23.38
C HIS A 159 33.88 -5.05 -24.59
N SER A 160 34.63 -4.15 -25.22
CA SER A 160 34.39 -3.81 -26.62
C SER A 160 34.31 -5.13 -27.38
N ALA A 161 33.17 -5.41 -28.02
CA ALA A 161 33.13 -6.47 -29.02
C ALA A 161 34.28 -6.21 -30.02
N PRO A 162 35.06 -7.23 -30.42
CA PRO A 162 36.03 -7.03 -31.48
C PRO A 162 35.29 -6.45 -32.68
N SER A 163 35.86 -5.41 -33.28
CA SER A 163 35.32 -4.72 -34.45
C SER A 163 35.31 -5.64 -35.67
N GLY A 164 34.46 -6.67 -35.64
CA GLY A 164 34.05 -7.44 -36.80
C GLY A 164 32.98 -6.66 -37.54
N GLN A 165 33.05 -6.67 -38.87
CA GLN A 165 32.05 -6.07 -39.75
C GLN A 165 30.64 -6.39 -39.23
N LYS A 166 29.82 -5.35 -39.00
CA LYS A 166 28.37 -5.51 -38.77
C LYS A 166 27.80 -6.21 -40.01
N SER A 167 27.74 -7.54 -40.00
CA SER A 167 26.88 -8.25 -40.94
C SER A 167 25.46 -7.75 -40.69
N LYS A 168 24.61 -7.73 -41.71
CA LYS A 168 23.16 -7.65 -41.45
C LYS A 168 22.83 -8.74 -40.44
N THR A 169 22.27 -8.33 -39.31
CA THR A 169 21.76 -9.18 -38.25
C THR A 169 20.26 -9.28 -38.48
N ASP A 170 19.73 -10.51 -38.60
CA ASP A 170 18.30 -10.70 -38.90
C ASP A 170 17.46 -10.84 -37.61
N GLY A 171 18.09 -11.07 -36.45
CA GLY A 171 17.46 -11.15 -35.12
C GLY A 171 17.58 -9.89 -34.25
N ASN A 172 16.58 -9.66 -33.40
CA ASN A 172 16.53 -8.58 -32.41
C ASN A 172 16.42 -9.15 -30.98
N ILE A 173 17.09 -8.50 -30.03
CA ILE A 173 17.04 -8.80 -28.59
C ILE A 173 16.36 -7.64 -27.88
N LEU A 174 15.31 -7.93 -27.12
CA LEU A 174 14.66 -6.97 -26.24
C LEU A 174 15.06 -7.23 -24.79
N LEU A 175 15.83 -6.33 -24.19
CA LEU A 175 16.16 -6.36 -22.77
C LEU A 175 15.18 -5.50 -21.97
N ALA A 176 14.47 -6.08 -21.01
CA ALA A 176 13.70 -5.35 -20.01
C ALA A 176 14.44 -5.31 -18.67
N TYR A 177 14.68 -4.11 -18.11
CA TYR A 177 15.24 -3.98 -16.77
C TYR A 177 14.68 -2.73 -16.05
N PRO A 178 14.60 -2.74 -14.70
CA PRO A 178 14.04 -1.62 -13.96
C PRO A 178 15.09 -0.53 -13.77
N ALA A 179 14.69 0.73 -13.93
CA ALA A 179 15.55 1.87 -13.56
C ALA A 179 15.75 1.96 -12.03
N LYS A 180 14.73 1.58 -11.26
CA LYS A 180 14.79 1.44 -9.80
C LYS A 180 14.01 0.21 -9.36
N SER A 181 14.58 -0.57 -8.44
CA SER A 181 13.88 -1.65 -7.77
C SER A 181 12.70 -1.12 -6.98
N ASN A 182 11.50 -1.61 -7.25
CA ASN A 182 10.31 -1.31 -6.45
C ASN A 182 10.31 -2.04 -5.10
N PHE A 183 11.23 -3.00 -4.92
CA PHE A 183 11.39 -3.77 -3.69
C PHE A 183 12.20 -2.98 -2.66
N ASN A 184 13.45 -2.62 -2.96
CA ASN A 184 14.35 -1.97 -1.99
C ASN A 184 14.90 -0.61 -2.45
N GLY A 185 14.40 -0.05 -3.55
CA GLY A 185 14.82 1.27 -4.01
C GLY A 185 16.21 1.34 -4.64
N PHE A 186 16.90 0.22 -4.85
CA PHE A 186 18.18 0.20 -5.57
C PHE A 186 18.03 0.75 -6.99
N LYS A 187 18.90 1.69 -7.38
CA LYS A 187 18.90 2.33 -8.71
C LYS A 187 19.88 1.61 -9.62
N TYR A 188 19.38 1.06 -10.71
CA TYR A 188 20.24 0.40 -11.70
C TYR A 188 20.95 1.44 -12.57
N PRO A 189 22.19 1.17 -13.03
CA PRO A 189 22.91 2.09 -13.89
C PRO A 189 22.15 2.40 -15.18
N LEU A 190 22.05 3.69 -15.50
CA LEU A 190 21.38 4.19 -16.70
C LEU A 190 22.38 4.46 -17.84
N ASP A 191 23.62 4.82 -17.49
CA ASP A 191 24.74 5.03 -18.42
C ASP A 191 25.17 3.76 -19.17
N CYS A 192 24.68 2.59 -18.76
CA CYS A 192 25.01 1.31 -19.39
C CYS A 192 24.22 1.02 -20.69
N VAL A 193 23.20 1.82 -21.04
CA VAL A 193 22.35 1.59 -22.23
C VAL A 193 23.18 1.45 -23.50
N GLN A 194 24.18 2.31 -23.73
CA GLN A 194 25.01 2.22 -24.92
C GLN A 194 25.93 0.99 -24.90
N ASN A 195 26.43 0.59 -23.72
CA ASN A 195 27.25 -0.61 -23.57
C ASN A 195 26.44 -1.88 -23.84
N ILE A 196 25.18 -1.92 -23.39
CA ILE A 196 24.24 -3.00 -23.69
C ILE A 196 24.01 -3.07 -25.20
N LYS A 197 23.75 -1.92 -25.85
CA LYS A 197 23.60 -1.84 -27.32
C LYS A 197 24.83 -2.30 -28.09
N ASN A 198 26.01 -2.11 -27.52
CA ASN A 198 27.28 -2.58 -28.05
C ASN A 198 27.56 -4.07 -27.73
N GLY A 199 26.63 -4.77 -27.08
CA GLY A 199 26.71 -6.21 -26.84
C GLY A 199 27.49 -6.63 -25.60
N CYS A 200 27.63 -5.78 -24.57
CA CYS A 200 28.36 -6.16 -23.34
C CYS A 200 27.77 -7.41 -22.65
N LEU A 201 26.49 -7.71 -22.88
CA LEU A 201 25.79 -8.90 -22.38
C LEU A 201 25.93 -10.13 -23.29
N ASN A 202 26.55 -10.04 -24.47
CA ASN A 202 26.65 -11.15 -25.42
C ASN A 202 27.36 -12.37 -24.82
N ARG A 203 28.41 -12.16 -24.02
CA ARG A 203 29.12 -13.27 -23.35
C ARG A 203 28.23 -14.01 -22.36
N TYR A 204 27.33 -13.30 -21.69
CA TYR A 204 26.35 -13.94 -20.81
C TYR A 204 25.39 -14.79 -21.64
N LEU A 205 24.85 -14.23 -22.72
CA LEU A 205 23.93 -14.93 -23.63
C LEU A 205 24.54 -16.15 -24.32
N MET A 206 25.83 -16.13 -24.67
CA MET A 206 26.52 -17.28 -25.28
C MET A 206 26.58 -18.53 -24.38
N LYS A 207 26.24 -18.41 -23.08
CA LYS A 207 26.04 -19.57 -22.19
C LYS A 207 24.70 -20.25 -22.39
N HIS A 208 23.75 -19.55 -23.01
CA HIS A 208 22.36 -19.96 -23.19
C HIS A 208 22.00 -20.15 -24.67
N LEU A 209 22.73 -19.49 -25.57
CA LEU A 209 22.47 -19.45 -27.02
C LEU A 209 23.68 -19.89 -27.83
N CYS A 210 23.43 -20.57 -28.96
CA CYS A 210 24.47 -20.99 -29.89
C CYS A 210 25.03 -19.85 -30.75
N LYS A 211 24.25 -18.77 -30.97
CA LYS A 211 24.64 -17.59 -31.78
C LYS A 211 24.06 -16.33 -31.12
N VAL A 212 24.89 -15.30 -30.97
CA VAL A 212 24.47 -13.97 -30.49
C VAL A 212 24.95 -12.94 -31.50
N ASN A 213 24.20 -12.80 -32.60
CA ASN A 213 24.45 -11.80 -33.65
C ASN A 213 23.14 -11.04 -33.92
N CYS A 214 22.68 -10.29 -32.92
CA CYS A 214 21.37 -9.65 -32.92
C CYS A 214 21.46 -8.17 -32.49
N ASN A 215 20.49 -7.36 -32.90
CA ASN A 215 20.40 -5.96 -32.49
C ASN A 215 19.79 -5.85 -31.09
N TRP A 216 20.44 -5.10 -30.21
CA TRP A 216 19.96 -4.88 -28.84
C TRP A 216 19.01 -3.69 -28.75
N TYR A 217 17.86 -3.91 -28.14
CA TYR A 217 16.88 -2.91 -27.76
C TYR A 217 16.65 -2.94 -26.24
N VAL A 218 16.53 -1.75 -25.65
CA VAL A 218 16.36 -1.58 -24.20
C VAL A 218 14.97 -1.05 -23.89
N LEU A 219 14.20 -1.83 -23.13
CA LEU A 219 12.96 -1.47 -22.47
C LEU A 219 13.23 -1.15 -21.00
N LEU A 220 13.23 0.13 -20.68
CA LEU A 220 13.47 0.62 -19.32
C LEU A 220 12.14 0.68 -18.55
N ASP A 221 12.00 -0.15 -17.52
CA ASP A 221 10.90 -0.02 -16.56
C ASP A 221 11.20 1.10 -15.57
N ALA A 222 10.64 2.27 -15.85
CA ALA A 222 10.88 3.49 -15.09
C ALA A 222 9.79 3.76 -14.03
N ALA A 223 8.80 2.87 -13.88
CA ALA A 223 7.61 3.12 -13.07
C ALA A 223 7.91 3.40 -11.59
N ALA A 224 8.94 2.76 -11.03
CA ALA A 224 9.39 3.04 -9.68
C ALA A 224 10.38 4.21 -9.61
N TYR A 225 11.10 4.52 -10.68
CA TYR A 225 12.19 5.50 -10.71
C TYR A 225 11.67 6.94 -10.83
N VAL A 226 10.86 7.23 -11.86
CA VAL A 226 10.43 8.60 -12.21
C VAL A 226 9.59 9.34 -11.16
N PRO A 227 8.90 8.68 -10.20
CA PRO A 227 8.26 9.40 -9.09
C PRO A 227 9.23 10.21 -8.23
N THR A 228 10.48 9.76 -8.10
CA THR A 228 11.43 10.37 -7.16
C THR A 228 12.76 10.74 -7.80
N ASN A 229 12.90 10.63 -9.12
CA ASN A 229 14.20 10.80 -9.77
C ASN A 229 14.06 11.44 -11.15
N ASN A 230 15.02 12.31 -11.47
CA ASN A 230 15.16 12.87 -12.80
C ASN A 230 15.59 11.79 -13.79
N LEU A 231 14.82 11.58 -14.85
CA LEU A 231 15.19 10.76 -15.99
C LEU A 231 15.43 11.69 -17.18
N ASP A 232 16.70 11.88 -17.53
CA ASP A 232 17.12 12.74 -18.63
C ASP A 232 17.38 11.90 -19.90
N LEU A 233 16.45 11.96 -20.85
CA LEU A 233 16.53 11.26 -22.12
C LEU A 233 17.43 11.95 -23.15
N SER A 234 17.97 13.14 -22.85
CA SER A 234 19.04 13.72 -23.64
C SER A 234 20.37 12.98 -23.39
N ILE A 235 20.56 12.49 -22.16
CA ILE A 235 21.76 11.75 -21.71
C ILE A 235 21.59 10.25 -21.91
N THR A 236 20.57 9.64 -21.30
CA THR A 236 20.33 8.19 -21.38
C THR A 236 19.25 7.89 -22.39
N GLN A 237 19.57 7.12 -23.43
CA GLN A 237 18.64 6.93 -24.56
C GLN A 237 18.20 5.47 -24.76
N PRO A 238 17.39 4.90 -23.85
CA PRO A 238 16.77 3.59 -24.04
C PRO A 238 15.81 3.63 -25.23
N ASP A 239 15.49 2.47 -25.81
CA ASP A 239 14.57 2.43 -26.97
C ASP A 239 13.13 2.65 -26.54
N PHE A 240 12.78 2.14 -25.36
CA PHE A 240 11.43 2.20 -24.81
C PHE A 240 11.48 2.54 -23.31
N VAL A 241 10.59 3.40 -22.84
CA VAL A 241 10.44 3.72 -21.41
C VAL A 241 8.97 3.62 -21.01
N CYS A 242 8.67 2.82 -19.99
CA CYS A 242 7.32 2.73 -19.44
C CYS A 242 7.18 3.40 -18.09
N LEU A 243 6.04 4.07 -17.86
CA LEU A 243 5.73 4.76 -16.62
C LEU A 243 4.23 4.77 -16.32
N SER A 244 3.86 5.13 -15.09
CA SER A 244 2.47 5.35 -14.66
C SER A 244 2.35 6.70 -13.95
N PHE A 245 1.41 7.55 -14.35
CA PHE A 245 1.33 8.92 -13.85
C PHE A 245 0.83 9.01 -12.40
N TYR A 246 -0.06 8.09 -11.97
CA TYR A 246 -0.50 8.03 -10.58
C TYR A 246 0.64 7.76 -9.58
N LYS A 247 1.78 7.21 -10.03
CA LYS A 247 2.95 7.05 -9.17
C LYS A 247 3.73 8.36 -9.00
N ILE A 248 3.62 9.28 -9.95
CA ILE A 248 4.30 10.59 -9.91
C ILE A 248 3.42 11.60 -9.16
N PHE A 249 2.14 11.63 -9.48
CA PHE A 249 1.22 12.71 -9.05
C PHE A 249 0.08 12.24 -8.14
N GLY A 250 -0.08 10.93 -7.93
CA GLY A 250 -1.24 10.33 -7.26
C GLY A 250 -2.53 10.31 -8.11
N TYR A 251 -2.58 11.11 -9.17
CA TYR A 251 -3.73 11.28 -10.05
C TYR A 251 -3.24 11.59 -11.48
N PRO A 252 -3.98 11.21 -12.55
CA PRO A 252 -5.09 10.28 -12.55
C PRO A 252 -4.61 8.81 -12.49
N THR A 253 -5.43 7.94 -11.90
CA THR A 253 -5.27 6.49 -12.03
C THR A 253 -5.69 6.04 -13.42
N GLY A 254 -5.22 4.86 -13.85
CA GLY A 254 -5.54 4.33 -15.18
C GLY A 254 -4.92 5.09 -16.35
N LEU A 255 -3.86 5.88 -16.11
CA LEU A 255 -3.08 6.54 -17.14
C LEU A 255 -1.58 6.32 -16.94
N GLY A 256 -0.90 5.98 -18.03
CA GLY A 256 0.54 5.85 -18.15
C GLY A 256 1.00 6.23 -19.55
N ALA A 257 2.28 5.99 -19.80
CA ALA A 257 2.87 6.26 -21.10
C ALA A 257 3.91 5.22 -21.46
N LEU A 258 4.08 5.03 -22.77
CA LEU A 258 5.22 4.38 -23.40
C LEU A 258 5.92 5.44 -24.25
N LEU A 259 7.13 5.84 -23.84
CA LEU A 259 7.99 6.67 -24.66
C LEU A 259 8.79 5.75 -25.58
N VAL A 260 8.80 6.06 -26.87
CA VAL A 260 9.48 5.28 -27.91
C VAL A 260 10.49 6.17 -28.61
N LYS A 261 11.76 5.74 -28.63
CA LYS A 261 12.79 6.43 -29.42
C LYS A 261 12.43 6.30 -30.89
N ASN A 262 12.36 7.41 -31.62
CA ASN A 262 11.86 7.43 -32.99
C ASN A 262 12.69 6.53 -33.93
N THR A 263 14.01 6.44 -33.72
CA THR A 263 14.91 5.54 -34.48
C THR A 263 14.67 4.05 -34.22
N SER A 264 13.85 3.73 -33.21
CA SER A 264 13.52 2.38 -32.79
C SER A 264 12.03 2.07 -32.97
N ALA A 265 11.26 2.96 -33.62
CA ALA A 265 9.82 2.78 -33.81
C ALA A 265 9.47 1.66 -34.81
N ASP A 266 10.34 1.39 -35.77
CA ASP A 266 10.08 0.44 -36.87
C ASP A 266 9.96 -1.01 -36.38
N VAL A 267 10.64 -1.37 -35.28
CA VAL A 267 10.51 -2.71 -34.70
C VAL A 267 9.18 -2.92 -33.98
N LEU A 268 8.38 -1.87 -33.75
CA LEU A 268 7.02 -1.96 -33.20
C LEU A 268 5.99 -2.07 -34.33
N CYS A 269 6.17 -3.05 -35.22
CA CYS A 269 5.33 -3.25 -36.42
C CYS A 269 4.39 -4.46 -36.32
N LYS A 270 4.57 -5.34 -35.32
CA LYS A 270 3.86 -6.63 -35.22
C LYS A 270 2.59 -6.60 -34.39
N LYS A 271 2.11 -5.44 -33.93
CA LYS A 271 0.85 -5.31 -33.17
C LYS A 271 -0.28 -5.96 -33.96
N ARG A 272 -0.87 -7.06 -33.49
CA ARG A 272 -1.91 -7.79 -34.25
C ARG A 272 -3.26 -7.11 -34.21
N TYR A 273 -3.72 -6.74 -33.01
CA TYR A 273 -5.01 -6.10 -32.79
C TYR A 273 -5.01 -4.64 -33.26
N PHE A 274 -6.16 -4.17 -33.75
CA PHE A 274 -6.42 -2.77 -34.05
C PHE A 274 -7.84 -2.39 -33.62
N GLY A 275 -7.97 -1.23 -32.99
CA GLY A 275 -9.24 -0.61 -32.63
C GLY A 275 -9.58 0.58 -33.53
N GLY A 276 -10.75 1.19 -33.28
CA GLY A 276 -11.14 2.44 -33.94
C GLY A 276 -10.05 3.51 -33.80
N GLY A 277 -9.86 4.31 -34.84
CA GLY A 277 -8.85 5.38 -34.87
C GLY A 277 -7.43 4.93 -35.24
N THR A 278 -7.13 3.63 -35.33
CA THR A 278 -5.75 3.12 -35.56
C THR A 278 -5.43 2.67 -36.99
N VAL A 279 -6.45 2.62 -37.84
CA VAL A 279 -6.36 2.22 -39.26
C VAL A 279 -6.76 3.38 -40.17
N ASP A 280 -6.13 3.44 -41.35
CA ASP A 280 -6.51 4.33 -42.45
C ASP A 280 -7.70 3.73 -43.22
N ILE A 281 -7.69 2.41 -43.41
CA ILE A 281 -8.77 1.66 -44.06
C ILE A 281 -8.85 0.23 -43.50
N VAL A 282 -10.06 -0.31 -43.43
CA VAL A 282 -10.37 -1.72 -43.15
C VAL A 282 -11.54 -2.14 -44.03
N ILE A 283 -11.47 -3.34 -44.60
CA ILE A 283 -12.58 -3.92 -45.38
C ILE A 283 -13.27 -4.95 -44.48
N SER A 284 -14.56 -4.78 -44.22
CA SER A 284 -15.29 -5.65 -43.27
C SER A 284 -15.46 -7.09 -43.76
N GLY A 285 -15.53 -7.29 -45.07
CA GLY A 285 -15.73 -8.61 -45.69
C GLY A 285 -14.44 -9.38 -46.01
N GLU A 286 -13.26 -8.78 -45.81
CA GLU A 286 -11.97 -9.35 -46.20
C GLU A 286 -10.92 -9.12 -45.11
N ASN A 287 -9.91 -9.98 -45.05
CA ASN A 287 -8.77 -9.76 -44.15
C ASN A 287 -7.80 -8.73 -44.73
N PHE A 288 -8.28 -7.50 -44.93
CA PHE A 288 -7.52 -6.38 -45.46
C PHE A 288 -7.67 -5.14 -44.57
N HIS A 289 -6.54 -4.58 -44.17
CA HIS A 289 -6.48 -3.33 -43.44
C HIS A 289 -5.13 -2.64 -43.65
N ILE A 290 -5.11 -1.31 -43.54
CA ILE A 290 -3.88 -0.51 -43.50
C ILE A 290 -3.87 0.27 -42.19
N LYS A 291 -2.84 0.08 -41.37
CA LYS A 291 -2.64 0.82 -40.13
C LYS A 291 -2.12 2.23 -40.41
N ARG A 292 -2.44 3.17 -39.53
CA ARG A 292 -1.91 4.53 -39.59
C ARG A 292 -0.38 4.54 -39.56
N LYS A 293 0.21 5.52 -40.25
CA LYS A 293 1.67 5.70 -40.33
C LYS A 293 2.25 6.27 -39.04
N ILE A 294 1.53 7.23 -38.42
CA ILE A 294 1.97 7.89 -37.19
C ILE A 294 1.92 6.88 -36.04
N LEU A 295 3.04 6.75 -35.31
CA LEU A 295 3.24 5.70 -34.32
C LEU A 295 2.16 5.71 -33.23
N HIS A 296 1.90 6.86 -32.59
CA HIS A 296 0.95 6.92 -31.49
C HIS A 296 -0.48 6.64 -31.97
N GLU A 297 -0.90 7.19 -33.11
CA GLU A 297 -2.22 6.91 -33.71
C GLU A 297 -2.40 5.41 -34.02
N ARG A 298 -1.34 4.71 -34.44
CA ARG A 298 -1.38 3.26 -34.69
C ARG A 298 -1.52 2.41 -33.42
N MET A 299 -1.06 2.94 -32.28
CA MET A 299 -0.90 2.20 -31.04
C MET A 299 -2.00 2.47 -30.02
N GLU A 300 -2.75 3.57 -30.18
CA GLU A 300 -3.78 4.03 -29.26
C GLU A 300 -5.17 3.59 -29.72
N ASP A 301 -5.57 2.40 -29.30
CA ASP A 301 -6.85 1.81 -29.71
C ASP A 301 -8.05 2.56 -29.12
N GLY A 302 -8.93 3.07 -30.00
CA GLY A 302 -10.21 3.65 -29.62
C GLY A 302 -10.12 5.10 -29.13
N THR A 303 -11.07 5.49 -28.28
CA THR A 303 -11.06 6.83 -27.68
C THR A 303 -10.14 6.81 -26.46
N LEU A 304 -9.11 7.67 -26.49
CA LEU A 304 -8.21 7.86 -25.34
C LEU A 304 -8.97 8.40 -24.11
N PRO A 305 -8.46 8.17 -22.88
CA PRO A 305 -8.98 8.83 -21.67
C PRO A 305 -8.59 10.32 -21.66
N PHE A 306 -9.13 11.09 -22.61
CA PHE A 306 -8.68 12.45 -22.91
C PHE A 306 -8.78 13.39 -21.71
N LEU A 307 -9.82 13.31 -20.88
CA LEU A 307 -9.90 14.12 -19.65
C LEU A 307 -8.76 13.82 -18.66
N SER A 308 -8.38 12.54 -18.52
CA SER A 308 -7.24 12.14 -17.69
C SER A 308 -5.93 12.65 -18.28
N ILE A 309 -5.78 12.62 -19.60
CA ILE A 309 -4.59 13.17 -20.28
C ILE A 309 -4.51 14.68 -20.05
N LEU A 310 -5.61 15.42 -20.23
CA LEU A 310 -5.67 16.87 -20.01
C LEU A 310 -5.34 17.25 -18.57
N ALA A 311 -5.77 16.44 -17.60
CA ALA A 311 -5.44 16.64 -16.19
C ALA A 311 -3.93 16.63 -15.91
N LEU A 312 -3.11 16.01 -16.77
CA LEU A 312 -1.66 16.03 -16.61
C LEU A 312 -1.10 17.46 -16.66
N LYS A 313 -1.69 18.37 -17.44
CA LYS A 313 -1.27 19.79 -17.42
C LYS A 313 -1.27 20.33 -15.99
N HIS A 314 -2.39 20.16 -15.29
CA HIS A 314 -2.54 20.60 -13.91
C HIS A 314 -1.60 19.84 -12.97
N CYS A 315 -1.34 18.55 -13.23
CA CYS A 315 -0.38 17.76 -12.44
C CYS A 315 1.05 18.33 -12.52
N PHE A 316 1.50 18.68 -13.72
CA PHE A 316 2.83 19.27 -13.92
C PHE A 316 2.90 20.69 -13.39
N ASP A 317 1.88 21.53 -13.64
CA ASP A 317 1.79 22.88 -13.07
C ASP A 317 1.88 22.82 -11.53
N MET A 318 1.18 21.86 -10.93
CA MET A 318 1.20 21.60 -9.50
C MET A 318 2.58 21.17 -8.98
N LEU A 319 3.24 20.26 -9.67
CA LEU A 319 4.60 19.83 -9.35
C LEU A 319 5.58 21.02 -9.40
N HIS A 320 5.46 21.87 -10.42
CA HIS A 320 6.29 23.07 -10.60
C HIS A 320 6.00 24.16 -9.57
N ARG A 321 4.75 24.26 -9.09
CA ARG A 321 4.33 25.24 -8.09
C ARG A 321 4.73 24.86 -6.67
N LEU A 322 4.53 23.60 -6.28
CA LEU A 322 4.72 23.16 -4.90
C LEU A 322 6.17 22.87 -4.55
N ILE A 323 6.93 22.33 -5.50
CA ILE A 323 8.26 21.81 -5.19
C ILE A 323 9.32 22.85 -5.56
N PRO A 324 10.14 23.29 -4.60
CA PRO A 324 11.22 24.23 -4.87
C PRO A 324 12.35 23.58 -5.67
N LYS A 325 13.12 24.39 -6.39
CA LYS A 325 14.30 23.98 -7.15
C LYS A 325 15.59 24.10 -6.31
N THR A 326 15.58 23.57 -5.10
CA THR A 326 16.68 23.80 -4.13
C THR A 326 17.96 23.07 -4.52
N ILE A 327 17.86 21.85 -5.05
CA ILE A 327 19.02 21.06 -5.49
C ILE A 327 19.21 21.18 -6.99
N ASN A 328 20.42 21.50 -7.43
CA ASN A 328 20.83 21.63 -8.84
C ASN A 328 19.89 22.50 -9.71
N ASN A 329 19.12 23.41 -9.10
CA ASN A 329 18.07 24.16 -9.76
C ASN A 329 17.02 23.27 -10.49
N HIS A 330 16.74 22.08 -9.94
CA HIS A 330 15.84 21.09 -10.55
C HIS A 330 14.88 20.47 -9.53
N ILE A 331 13.60 20.35 -9.91
CA ILE A 331 12.52 19.89 -9.02
C ILE A 331 12.72 18.42 -8.64
N MET A 332 12.96 17.56 -9.63
CA MET A 332 13.13 16.12 -9.37
C MET A 332 14.41 15.81 -8.59
N ASP A 333 15.41 16.70 -8.62
CA ASP A 333 16.64 16.53 -7.83
C ASP A 333 16.35 16.86 -6.35
N THR A 334 15.56 17.90 -6.11
CA THR A 334 15.07 18.26 -4.75
C THR A 334 14.26 17.10 -4.16
N ILE A 335 13.33 16.53 -4.93
CA ILE A 335 12.52 15.34 -4.57
C ILE A 335 13.42 14.13 -4.27
N SER A 336 14.39 13.85 -5.15
CA SER A 336 15.31 12.72 -4.99
C SER A 336 16.13 12.84 -3.72
N HIS A 337 16.67 14.02 -3.42
CA HIS A 337 17.46 14.26 -2.22
C HIS A 337 16.59 14.15 -0.96
N HIS A 338 15.40 14.75 -0.96
CA HIS A 338 14.52 14.72 0.19
C HIS A 338 14.12 13.28 0.55
N THR A 339 13.61 12.50 -0.42
CA THR A 339 13.24 11.09 -0.19
C THR A 339 14.42 10.20 0.19
N PHE A 340 15.60 10.45 -0.37
CA PHE A 340 16.82 9.73 0.01
C PHE A 340 17.20 9.96 1.48
N TYR A 341 17.20 11.22 1.94
CA TYR A 341 17.59 11.52 3.32
C TYR A 341 16.58 10.97 4.34
N LEU A 342 15.28 11.05 4.05
CA LEU A 342 14.29 10.47 4.96
C LEU A 342 14.42 8.94 5.02
N ALA A 343 14.66 8.27 3.89
CA ALA A 343 14.90 6.82 3.87
C ALA A 343 16.22 6.42 4.53
N LYS A 344 17.27 7.23 4.39
CA LYS A 344 18.53 7.05 5.11
C LYS A 344 18.35 7.16 6.62
N ASP A 345 17.60 8.16 7.07
CA ASP A 345 17.33 8.37 8.49
C ASP A 345 16.50 7.21 9.07
N LEU A 346 15.51 6.69 8.33
CA LEU A 346 14.78 5.49 8.71
C LEU A 346 15.67 4.24 8.73
N TYR A 347 16.50 4.04 7.71
CA TYR A 347 17.44 2.92 7.62
C TYR A 347 18.39 2.89 8.82
N ASN A 348 18.95 4.04 9.20
CA ASN A 348 19.84 4.15 10.35
C ASN A 348 19.11 3.80 11.65
N GLN A 349 17.92 4.37 11.88
CA GLN A 349 17.11 4.08 13.07
C GLN A 349 16.76 2.60 13.17
N LEU A 350 16.30 1.98 12.07
CA LEU A 350 16.00 0.55 12.04
C LEU A 350 17.22 -0.32 12.32
N ASN A 351 18.39 0.06 11.82
CA ASN A 351 19.64 -0.69 12.05
C ASN A 351 20.14 -0.60 13.50
N GLU A 352 19.78 0.47 14.22
CA GLU A 352 20.11 0.70 15.63
C GLU A 352 19.13 0.02 16.61
N LEU A 353 17.99 -0.48 16.14
CA LEU A 353 17.00 -1.16 16.98
C LEU A 353 17.49 -2.53 17.48
N HIS A 354 17.59 -2.67 18.80
CA HIS A 354 17.98 -3.90 19.49
C HIS A 354 16.97 -4.23 20.60
N HIS A 355 16.82 -5.53 20.87
CA HIS A 355 16.10 -6.04 22.05
C HIS A 355 16.91 -5.81 23.33
N PRO A 356 16.30 -5.88 24.53
CA PRO A 356 17.01 -5.74 25.80
C PRO A 356 18.18 -6.72 25.99
N ASN A 357 18.12 -7.87 25.32
CA ASN A 357 19.18 -8.88 25.31
C ASN A 357 20.35 -8.57 24.34
N GLY A 358 20.34 -7.40 23.68
CA GLY A 358 21.38 -6.96 22.75
C GLY A 358 21.29 -7.55 21.34
N LYS A 359 20.33 -8.41 21.03
CA LYS A 359 20.10 -8.89 19.65
C LYS A 359 19.41 -7.83 18.81
N LYS A 360 19.72 -7.76 17.51
CA LYS A 360 19.03 -6.88 16.56
C LYS A 360 17.53 -7.21 16.49
N ALA A 361 16.70 -6.18 16.44
CA ALA A 361 15.25 -6.32 16.28
C ALA A 361 14.81 -6.32 14.81
N VAL A 362 15.71 -5.99 13.87
CA VAL A 362 15.39 -5.79 12.45
C VAL A 362 16.39 -6.51 11.54
N VAL A 363 15.88 -7.11 10.46
CA VAL A 363 16.67 -7.60 9.32
C VAL A 363 16.38 -6.70 8.12
N LEU A 364 17.39 -6.03 7.59
CA LEU A 364 17.27 -5.11 6.45
C LEU A 364 17.61 -5.85 5.14
N TYR A 365 16.83 -5.60 4.08
CA TYR A 365 16.98 -6.23 2.78
C TYR A 365 17.31 -5.20 1.69
N MET A 366 18.54 -4.70 1.75
CA MET A 366 19.02 -3.60 0.90
C MET A 366 20.19 -4.07 0.03
N ASP A 367 20.30 -3.50 -1.18
CA ASP A 367 21.46 -3.70 -2.07
C ASP A 367 22.49 -2.54 -1.95
N SER A 368 22.27 -1.61 -1.02
CA SER A 368 23.20 -0.55 -0.64
C SER A 368 23.03 -0.17 0.84
N ASP A 369 23.93 0.64 1.36
CA ASP A 369 23.97 1.12 2.74
C ASP A 369 23.55 2.59 2.89
N PHE A 370 22.87 3.17 1.88
CA PHE A 370 22.51 4.60 1.83
C PHE A 370 23.73 5.55 1.93
N SER A 371 24.92 5.12 1.51
CA SER A 371 26.10 5.98 1.38
C SER A 371 26.04 6.89 0.14
N ASP A 372 25.47 6.41 -0.96
CA ASP A 372 25.39 7.14 -2.23
C ASP A 372 23.94 7.22 -2.76
N ILE A 373 23.48 8.45 -2.99
CA ILE A 373 22.15 8.74 -3.54
C ILE A 373 22.00 8.27 -4.99
N LYS A 374 23.10 8.11 -5.74
CA LYS A 374 23.04 7.65 -7.13
C LYS A 374 22.62 6.19 -7.24
N ILE A 375 22.91 5.38 -6.22
CA ILE A 375 22.61 3.94 -6.20
C ILE A 375 21.37 3.58 -5.38
N GLN A 376 20.85 4.50 -4.55
CA GLN A 376 19.75 4.22 -3.62
C GLN A 376 18.65 5.28 -3.67
N GLY A 377 17.39 4.83 -3.64
CA GLY A 377 16.19 5.67 -3.56
C GLY A 377 15.47 5.58 -2.21
N GLY A 378 14.28 6.18 -2.15
CA GLY A 378 13.50 6.37 -0.92
C GLY A 378 12.67 5.16 -0.43
N ILE A 379 13.18 3.92 -0.57
CA ILE A 379 12.46 2.70 -0.12
C ILE A 379 13.36 1.92 0.83
N VAL A 380 12.80 1.45 1.96
CA VAL A 380 13.46 0.57 2.92
C VAL A 380 12.64 -0.70 3.09
N THR A 381 13.24 -1.86 2.88
CA THR A 381 12.59 -3.17 3.07
C THR A 381 13.25 -3.90 4.23
N PHE A 382 12.43 -4.48 5.10
CA PHE A 382 12.91 -5.15 6.31
C PHE A 382 11.98 -6.27 6.75
N ASN A 383 12.41 -7.04 7.76
CA ASN A 383 11.56 -7.86 8.62
C ASN A 383 11.91 -7.56 10.08
N LEU A 384 10.96 -7.82 10.98
CA LEU A 384 11.18 -7.68 12.42
C LEU A 384 11.46 -9.04 13.06
N LEU A 385 12.29 -9.04 14.09
CA LEU A 385 12.63 -10.20 14.90
C LEU A 385 12.06 -10.03 16.31
N ARG A 386 11.63 -11.13 16.92
CA ARG A 386 11.36 -11.20 18.36
C ARG A 386 12.66 -11.39 19.14
N GLU A 387 12.58 -11.24 20.46
CA GLU A 387 13.72 -11.35 21.36
C GLU A 387 14.42 -12.72 21.29
N ASP A 388 13.67 -13.78 20.99
CA ASP A 388 14.20 -15.14 20.79
C ASP A 388 14.90 -15.34 19.44
N GLY A 389 14.74 -14.40 18.50
CA GLY A 389 15.27 -14.45 17.13
C GLY A 389 14.27 -14.97 16.09
N SER A 390 13.05 -15.33 16.48
CA SER A 390 11.98 -15.70 15.53
C SER A 390 11.47 -14.48 14.77
N PHE A 391 10.96 -14.67 13.56
CA PHE A 391 10.39 -13.58 12.75
C PHE A 391 9.01 -13.17 13.25
N VAL A 392 8.78 -11.86 13.39
CA VAL A 392 7.43 -11.29 13.46
C VAL A 392 6.82 -11.39 12.06
N GLY A 393 5.64 -12.00 11.97
CA GLY A 393 4.95 -12.14 10.71
C GLY A 393 4.59 -10.78 10.12
N PHE A 394 4.62 -10.63 8.79
CA PHE A 394 4.31 -9.34 8.17
C PHE A 394 2.85 -8.92 8.38
N MET A 395 1.93 -9.86 8.61
CA MET A 395 0.53 -9.56 8.94
C MET A 395 0.40 -9.05 10.38
N GLU A 396 1.12 -9.66 11.31
CA GLU A 396 1.23 -9.15 12.69
C GLU A 396 1.78 -7.71 12.69
N PHE A 397 2.82 -7.44 11.90
CA PHE A 397 3.35 -6.09 11.75
C PHE A 397 2.34 -5.13 11.13
N GLN A 398 1.66 -5.52 10.04
CA GLN A 398 0.65 -4.69 9.38
C GLN A 398 -0.47 -4.31 10.34
N ASN A 399 -1.03 -5.28 11.06
CA ASN A 399 -2.09 -5.05 12.04
C ASN A 399 -1.64 -4.08 13.14
N MET A 400 -0.40 -4.21 13.60
CA MET A 400 0.17 -3.26 14.57
C MET A 400 0.35 -1.87 13.96
N ALA A 401 0.89 -1.76 12.74
CA ALA A 401 1.05 -0.49 12.04
C ALA A 401 -0.31 0.23 11.85
N ASP A 402 -1.35 -0.50 11.46
CA ASP A 402 -2.69 0.04 11.27
C ASP A 402 -3.32 0.55 12.57
N LEU A 403 -3.07 -0.12 13.71
CA LEU A 403 -3.49 0.38 15.04
C LEU A 403 -2.87 1.74 15.40
N PHE A 404 -1.71 2.07 14.80
CA PHE A 404 -1.01 3.35 14.96
C PHE A 404 -1.20 4.29 13.76
N ASN A 405 -2.16 4.01 12.86
CA ASN A 405 -2.42 4.77 11.63
C ASN A 405 -1.21 4.87 10.69
N ILE A 406 -0.34 3.85 10.64
CA ILE A 406 0.81 3.79 9.75
C ILE A 406 0.47 2.88 8.56
N ASN A 407 0.30 3.46 7.38
CA ASN A 407 0.04 2.70 6.17
C ASN A 407 1.35 2.26 5.52
N VAL A 408 1.64 0.96 5.58
CA VAL A 408 2.83 0.33 5.00
C VAL A 408 2.44 -0.71 3.95
N ARG A 409 3.41 -1.18 3.17
CA ARG A 409 3.20 -2.29 2.23
C ARG A 409 3.84 -3.56 2.77
N THR A 410 3.16 -4.69 2.67
CA THR A 410 3.70 -6.00 3.06
C THR A 410 3.67 -7.01 1.91
N GLY A 411 4.41 -8.11 2.04
CA GLY A 411 4.53 -9.18 1.05
C GLY A 411 5.78 -9.08 0.16
N CYS A 412 5.72 -9.60 -1.06
CA CYS A 412 6.85 -9.57 -2.02
C CYS A 412 6.78 -8.41 -3.02
N PHE A 413 5.83 -7.47 -2.84
CA PHE A 413 5.66 -6.25 -3.65
C PHE A 413 5.63 -6.48 -5.17
N CYS A 414 5.03 -7.59 -5.62
CA CYS A 414 5.05 -7.98 -7.03
C CYS A 414 6.48 -8.02 -7.62
N ASN A 415 7.47 -8.41 -6.81
CA ASN A 415 8.87 -8.58 -7.21
C ASN A 415 9.40 -9.88 -6.61
N SER A 416 8.90 -11.00 -7.12
CA SER A 416 9.23 -12.33 -6.61
C SER A 416 10.71 -12.65 -6.69
N GLY A 417 11.43 -12.18 -7.73
CA GLY A 417 12.87 -12.41 -7.84
C GLY A 417 13.67 -11.71 -6.75
N SER A 418 13.36 -10.45 -6.43
CA SER A 418 14.01 -9.74 -5.32
C SER A 418 13.63 -10.34 -3.98
N CYS A 419 12.36 -10.72 -3.79
CA CYS A 419 11.88 -11.39 -2.59
C CYS A 419 12.66 -12.70 -2.35
N GLN A 420 12.71 -13.55 -3.38
CA GLN A 420 13.40 -14.83 -3.36
C GLN A 420 14.90 -14.69 -3.10
N ARG A 421 15.57 -13.76 -3.80
CA ARG A 421 17.01 -13.50 -3.61
C ARG A 421 17.32 -13.06 -2.18
N HIS A 422 16.59 -12.07 -1.68
CA HIS A 422 16.83 -11.53 -0.33
C HIS A 422 16.31 -12.43 0.80
N LEU A 423 15.44 -13.40 0.52
CA LEU A 423 15.03 -14.45 1.49
C LEU A 423 15.91 -15.70 1.41
N ASN A 424 16.83 -15.76 0.44
CA ASN A 424 17.63 -16.94 0.13
C ASN A 424 16.75 -18.20 -0.08
N THR A 425 15.60 -18.04 -0.72
CA THR A 425 14.65 -19.12 -0.96
C THR A 425 14.91 -19.78 -2.31
N SER A 426 14.95 -21.10 -2.34
CA SER A 426 15.10 -21.87 -3.58
C SER A 426 13.79 -21.96 -4.37
N ASN A 427 13.88 -22.25 -5.68
CA ASN A 427 12.70 -22.51 -6.50
C ASN A 427 11.86 -23.69 -5.98
N ARG A 428 12.51 -24.67 -5.34
CA ARG A 428 11.84 -25.82 -4.74
C ARG A 428 11.02 -25.40 -3.54
N GLU A 429 11.61 -24.64 -2.63
CA GLU A 429 10.94 -24.12 -1.43
C GLU A 429 9.76 -23.22 -1.81
N MET A 430 9.90 -22.31 -2.79
CA MET A 430 8.78 -21.50 -3.28
C MET A 430 7.61 -22.36 -3.78
N LYS A 431 7.89 -23.45 -4.50
CA LYS A 431 6.86 -24.40 -4.97
C LYS A 431 6.25 -25.21 -3.84
N GLU A 432 7.03 -25.57 -2.83
CA GLU A 432 6.56 -26.27 -1.63
C GLU A 432 5.67 -25.36 -0.77
N MET A 433 6.03 -24.08 -0.61
CA MET A 433 5.21 -23.07 0.05
C MET A 433 3.86 -22.91 -0.64
N TYR A 434 3.85 -22.85 -1.98
CA TYR A 434 2.60 -22.84 -2.75
C TYR A 434 1.75 -24.09 -2.51
N LYS A 435 2.37 -25.28 -2.52
CA LYS A 435 1.67 -26.54 -2.21
C LYS A 435 1.13 -26.58 -0.77
N ALA A 436 1.80 -25.89 0.15
CA ALA A 436 1.36 -25.71 1.54
C ALA A 436 0.25 -24.64 1.69
N GLY A 437 -0.21 -24.05 0.59
CA GLY A 437 -1.33 -23.11 0.55
C GLY A 437 -0.94 -21.64 0.31
N HIS A 438 0.36 -21.32 0.26
CA HIS A 438 0.81 -19.94 0.11
C HIS A 438 0.50 -19.35 -1.28
N LYS A 439 -0.05 -18.16 -1.31
CA LYS A 439 -0.39 -17.37 -2.50
C LYS A 439 0.07 -15.94 -2.31
N CYS A 440 0.40 -15.28 -3.43
CA CYS A 440 0.74 -13.86 -3.39
C CYS A 440 -0.45 -13.05 -2.85
N GLY A 441 -0.24 -12.35 -1.74
CA GLY A 441 -1.27 -11.52 -1.08
C GLY A 441 -2.18 -12.28 -0.13
N ASP A 442 -1.85 -13.51 0.25
CA ASP A 442 -2.55 -14.21 1.33
C ASP A 442 -2.11 -13.73 2.73
N GLU A 443 -2.73 -14.34 3.76
CA GLU A 443 -2.43 -14.08 5.17
C GLU A 443 -1.34 -15.02 5.73
N ILE A 444 -0.75 -15.91 4.91
CA ILE A 444 0.25 -16.89 5.35
C ILE A 444 1.62 -16.21 5.31
N ASP A 445 2.00 -15.59 6.42
CA ASP A 445 3.21 -14.78 6.51
C ASP A 445 4.46 -15.53 7.02
N LEU A 446 4.29 -16.70 7.65
CA LEU A 446 5.37 -17.58 8.11
C LEU A 446 5.12 -19.05 7.71
N ILE A 447 6.14 -19.71 7.13
CA ILE A 447 6.15 -21.16 6.86
C ILE A 447 7.39 -21.77 7.51
N ASN A 448 7.19 -22.72 8.43
CA ASN A 448 8.27 -23.34 9.22
C ASN A 448 9.14 -22.29 9.95
N GLY A 449 8.54 -21.19 10.38
CA GLY A 449 9.23 -20.08 11.05
C GLY A 449 9.98 -19.12 10.11
N ASN A 450 9.98 -19.38 8.80
CA ASN A 450 10.58 -18.49 7.80
C ASN A 450 9.54 -17.56 7.17
N PRO A 451 9.88 -16.28 6.94
CA PRO A 451 8.96 -15.32 6.35
C PRO A 451 8.71 -15.60 4.87
N THR A 452 7.44 -15.52 4.46
CA THR A 452 7.01 -15.71 3.06
C THR A 452 6.99 -14.41 2.25
N GLY A 453 7.09 -13.27 2.96
CA GLY A 453 7.08 -11.92 2.43
C GLY A 453 7.76 -10.96 3.40
N LYS A 454 7.75 -9.67 3.07
CA LYS A 454 8.48 -8.63 3.82
C LYS A 454 7.63 -7.38 3.98
N PRO A 455 7.75 -6.65 5.09
CA PRO A 455 7.38 -5.25 5.15
C PRO A 455 8.32 -4.37 4.31
N SER A 456 7.75 -3.41 3.60
CA SER A 456 8.48 -2.28 3.04
C SER A 456 7.82 -0.98 3.42
N ILE A 457 8.68 0.02 3.61
CA ILE A 457 8.30 1.39 3.84
C ILE A 457 8.85 2.20 2.67
N SER A 458 7.95 2.90 1.98
CA SER A 458 8.31 3.96 1.07
C SER A 458 8.18 5.28 1.80
N VAL A 459 9.20 6.12 1.69
CA VAL A 459 9.21 7.36 2.47
C VAL A 459 8.55 8.48 1.67
N PRO A 460 7.55 9.19 2.23
CA PRO A 460 6.85 10.28 1.56
C PRO A 460 7.78 11.44 1.25
N LEU A 461 7.36 12.26 0.29
CA LEU A 461 8.02 13.53 -0.04
C LEU A 461 7.73 14.64 0.98
N GLU A 462 6.91 14.33 1.98
CA GLU A 462 6.55 15.22 3.07
C GLU A 462 6.76 14.49 4.40
N PRO A 463 7.40 15.14 5.39
CA PRO A 463 7.57 14.61 6.73
C PRO A 463 6.20 14.54 7.42
N ILE A 464 5.93 13.41 8.05
CA ILE A 464 4.73 13.25 8.89
C ILE A 464 4.94 14.07 10.15
N ILE A 465 4.15 15.13 10.29
CA ILE A 465 4.06 15.90 11.52
C ILE A 465 3.13 15.13 12.46
N GLU A 466 3.66 14.60 13.58
CA GLU A 466 2.82 14.17 14.70
C GLU A 466 2.15 15.39 15.34
N ASN A 467 1.12 15.91 14.70
CA ASN A 467 0.24 16.90 15.29
C ASN A 467 -0.87 16.19 16.04
N LYS A 468 -0.67 16.01 17.36
CA LYS A 468 -1.78 15.81 18.28
C LYS A 468 -2.80 16.93 18.06
N THR A 469 -4.02 16.54 17.68
CA THR A 469 -5.26 17.32 17.63
C THR A 469 -5.34 18.52 16.70
N LYS A 470 -6.17 18.41 15.64
CA LYS A 470 -7.33 19.27 15.33
C LYS A 470 -7.76 19.09 13.86
N PHE A 471 -8.83 18.36 13.58
CA PHE A 471 -9.76 18.60 12.46
C PHE A 471 -11.03 17.78 12.66
N ALA A 472 -11.86 18.20 13.61
CA ALA A 472 -13.23 17.73 13.62
C ALA A 472 -14.14 18.92 13.88
N SER A 473 -15.11 19.12 12.99
CA SER A 473 -16.20 20.04 13.25
C SER A 473 -16.97 19.50 14.46
N MET A 474 -17.04 20.34 15.50
CA MET A 474 -17.82 20.02 16.69
C MET A 474 -19.29 20.00 16.28
N CYS A 475 -19.90 18.83 16.26
CA CYS A 475 -21.33 18.65 16.02
C CYS A 475 -22.02 18.29 17.33
N THR A 476 -23.31 18.63 17.44
CA THR A 476 -24.14 18.20 18.57
C THR A 476 -25.21 17.27 18.02
N SER A 477 -25.28 16.03 18.53
CA SER A 477 -26.23 15.02 18.07
C SER A 477 -26.96 14.37 19.25
N LYS A 478 -28.12 13.75 19.00
CA LYS A 478 -28.97 13.14 20.02
C LYS A 478 -28.70 11.64 20.11
N VAL A 479 -28.17 11.17 21.23
CA VAL A 479 -27.95 9.75 21.53
C VAL A 479 -28.78 9.35 22.74
N CYS A 480 -29.69 8.39 22.59
CA CYS A 480 -30.57 7.90 23.68
C CYS A 480 -31.28 9.03 24.45
N MET A 481 -31.78 10.02 23.71
CA MET A 481 -32.46 11.23 24.19
C MET A 481 -31.59 12.36 24.75
N ASP A 482 -30.29 12.15 24.94
CA ASP A 482 -29.39 13.20 25.42
C ASP A 482 -28.63 13.85 24.25
N MET A 483 -28.39 15.15 24.36
CA MET A 483 -27.55 15.89 23.43
C MET A 483 -26.09 15.66 23.78
N VAL A 484 -25.30 15.19 22.82
CA VAL A 484 -23.88 14.89 22.97
C VAL A 484 -23.09 15.75 22.01
N LYS A 485 -22.00 16.34 22.52
CA LYS A 485 -21.01 17.03 21.68
C LYS A 485 -20.00 16.02 21.19
N GLY A 486 -19.83 15.97 19.88
CA GLY A 486 -18.91 15.08 19.23
C GLY A 486 -18.22 15.71 18.05
N TYR A 487 -17.32 14.92 17.50
CA TYR A 487 -16.50 15.20 16.35
C TYR A 487 -17.03 14.34 15.23
N ASP A 488 -17.48 14.99 14.17
CA ASP A 488 -17.87 14.27 12.96
C ASP A 488 -16.61 13.64 12.33
N CYS A 489 -16.65 12.32 12.12
CA CYS A 489 -15.52 11.58 11.56
C CYS A 489 -15.39 11.74 10.04
N GLY A 490 -16.23 12.55 9.40
CA GLY A 490 -16.08 12.99 8.01
C GLY A 490 -16.75 12.07 7.00
N ASP A 491 -16.74 12.55 5.75
CA ASP A 491 -17.52 11.98 4.64
C ASP A 491 -17.02 10.58 4.24
N ASP A 492 -15.70 10.33 4.26
CA ASP A 492 -15.14 9.01 3.94
C ASP A 492 -15.63 7.91 4.91
N VAL A 493 -15.66 8.20 6.20
CA VAL A 493 -16.13 7.25 7.23
C VAL A 493 -17.64 7.07 7.13
N SER A 494 -18.34 8.15 6.82
CA SER A 494 -19.77 8.19 6.56
C SER A 494 -20.15 7.32 5.35
N ASP A 495 -19.42 7.45 4.24
CA ASP A 495 -19.65 6.67 3.03
C ASP A 495 -19.29 5.21 3.23
N TRP A 496 -18.17 4.93 3.91
CA TRP A 496 -17.78 3.57 4.25
C TRP A 496 -18.83 2.86 5.10
N ILE A 497 -19.29 3.48 6.19
CA ILE A 497 -20.27 2.85 7.09
C ILE A 497 -21.65 2.77 6.42
N SER A 498 -21.99 3.74 5.56
CA SER A 498 -23.22 3.70 4.76
C SER A 498 -23.22 2.53 3.78
N ASN A 499 -22.09 2.31 3.09
CA ASN A 499 -21.92 1.22 2.15
C ASN A 499 -21.88 -0.15 2.86
N ALA A 500 -21.12 -0.25 3.96
CA ALA A 500 -20.98 -1.49 4.71
C ALA A 500 -22.31 -1.98 5.33
N LEU A 501 -23.18 -1.05 5.73
CA LEU A 501 -24.48 -1.36 6.33
C LEU A 501 -25.64 -1.30 5.33
N GLY A 502 -25.40 -0.85 4.09
CA GLY A 502 -26.44 -0.65 3.08
C GLY A 502 -27.49 0.41 3.47
N ILE A 503 -27.12 1.37 4.33
CA ILE A 503 -27.99 2.44 4.82
C ILE A 503 -27.34 3.77 4.44
N SER A 504 -27.97 4.54 3.57
CA SER A 504 -27.42 5.82 3.12
C SER A 504 -27.39 6.88 4.23
N TYR A 505 -26.42 7.80 4.14
CA TYR A 505 -26.29 9.00 4.98
C TYR A 505 -25.98 8.74 6.46
N LEU A 506 -25.29 7.64 6.78
CA LEU A 506 -24.84 7.39 8.15
C LEU A 506 -23.60 8.23 8.49
N ARG A 507 -23.62 8.91 9.63
CA ARG A 507 -22.46 9.66 10.16
C ARG A 507 -21.88 8.96 11.39
N LEU A 508 -20.57 8.80 11.45
CA LEU A 508 -19.89 8.37 12.66
C LEU A 508 -19.48 9.60 13.48
N ILE A 509 -19.91 9.66 14.74
CA ILE A 509 -19.59 10.74 15.66
C ILE A 509 -18.72 10.21 16.79
N LYS A 510 -17.51 10.78 16.94
CA LYS A 510 -16.62 10.51 18.07
C LYS A 510 -16.91 11.49 19.21
N GLN A 511 -17.16 11.01 20.42
CA GLN A 511 -17.44 11.90 21.56
C GLN A 511 -16.28 12.88 21.81
N SER A 512 -16.61 14.14 22.12
CA SER A 512 -15.62 15.15 22.47
C SER A 512 -15.03 14.88 23.86
N ASN A 513 -13.71 15.05 24.00
CA ASN A 513 -13.01 14.98 25.29
C ASN A 513 -13.41 16.14 26.24
N THR A 514 -14.11 17.15 25.74
CA THR A 514 -14.64 18.29 26.52
C THR A 514 -16.11 18.12 26.92
N ASP A 515 -16.76 17.03 26.51
CA ASP A 515 -18.17 16.79 26.83
C ASP A 515 -18.31 16.11 28.21
N VAL A 516 -18.76 16.88 29.18
CA VAL A 516 -18.97 16.44 30.56
C VAL A 516 -20.47 16.24 30.75
N ARG A 517 -20.98 15.05 30.40
CA ARG A 517 -22.40 14.71 30.59
C ARG A 517 -22.73 14.72 32.10
N PRO A 518 -23.60 15.63 32.60
CA PRO A 518 -24.04 15.55 33.98
C PRO A 518 -25.08 14.43 34.12
N GLN A 519 -24.80 13.43 34.95
CA GLN A 519 -25.74 12.37 35.26
C GLN A 519 -26.92 12.91 36.10
N LYS A 520 -28.11 12.29 36.02
CA LYS A 520 -29.10 12.41 37.11
C LYS A 520 -28.43 11.90 38.39
N LYS A 521 -28.41 12.72 39.44
CA LYS A 521 -27.79 12.39 40.74
C LYS A 521 -28.25 11.00 41.20
N ASN A 522 -27.30 10.09 41.43
CA ASN A 522 -27.52 8.95 42.30
C ASN A 522 -27.50 9.44 43.77
N ALA A 523 -28.09 8.65 44.66
CA ALA A 523 -28.29 8.99 46.08
C ALA A 523 -27.01 9.41 46.84
N ASP A 524 -25.82 9.06 46.34
CA ASP A 524 -24.52 9.26 46.99
C ASP A 524 -23.72 10.49 46.49
N GLY A 525 -24.25 11.31 45.58
CA GLY A 525 -23.66 12.62 45.25
C GLY A 525 -22.39 12.66 44.38
N GLU A 526 -21.79 11.54 43.99
CA GLU A 526 -20.61 11.51 43.09
C GLU A 526 -20.96 11.67 41.60
N GLN A 527 -20.22 12.54 40.88
CA GLN A 527 -20.30 12.68 39.42
C GLN A 527 -19.33 11.71 38.72
N LYS A 528 -19.86 10.73 37.96
CA LYS A 528 -19.05 9.84 37.13
C LYS A 528 -19.03 10.31 35.66
N LEU A 529 -17.85 10.35 35.06
CA LEU A 529 -17.65 10.55 33.62
C LEU A 529 -17.90 9.22 32.89
N LEU A 530 -19.06 9.09 32.24
CA LEU A 530 -19.35 8.02 31.29
C LEU A 530 -19.20 8.56 29.88
N SER A 531 -18.65 7.76 28.96
CA SER A 531 -18.71 8.08 27.53
C SER A 531 -20.15 7.91 27.00
N LEU A 532 -20.34 7.68 25.70
CA LEU A 532 -21.62 7.29 25.09
C LEU A 532 -22.23 5.96 25.61
N CYS A 533 -21.67 5.33 26.64
CA CYS A 533 -22.19 4.14 27.28
C CYS A 533 -23.48 4.40 28.08
N ASN A 534 -24.39 3.40 28.11
CA ASN A 534 -25.72 3.56 28.71
C ASN A 534 -25.76 3.41 30.24
N GLN A 535 -24.93 2.56 30.86
CA GLN A 535 -25.07 2.21 32.29
C GLN A 535 -23.76 2.16 33.08
N ALA A 536 -22.66 1.65 32.52
CA ALA A 536 -21.37 1.61 33.22
C ALA A 536 -20.18 1.63 32.25
N GLN A 537 -18.97 1.85 32.79
CA GLN A 537 -17.74 1.99 32.01
C GLN A 537 -17.28 0.66 31.41
N PHE A 538 -17.41 -0.43 32.17
CA PHE A 538 -16.98 -1.75 31.74
C PHE A 538 -18.04 -2.81 32.05
N LEU A 539 -18.08 -3.82 31.20
CA LEU A 539 -18.86 -5.03 31.41
C LEU A 539 -17.91 -6.21 31.63
N LEU A 540 -18.07 -6.91 32.76
CA LEU A 540 -17.32 -8.12 33.07
C LEU A 540 -18.16 -9.37 32.84
N ILE A 541 -17.53 -10.36 32.18
CA ILE A 541 -18.08 -11.69 31.91
C ILE A 541 -17.17 -12.74 32.54
N ASN A 542 -17.75 -13.64 33.33
CA ASN A 542 -17.05 -14.81 33.83
C ASN A 542 -17.30 -16.00 32.90
N LYS A 543 -16.23 -16.53 32.30
CA LYS A 543 -16.27 -17.64 31.35
C LYS A 543 -16.80 -18.93 32.00
N ALA A 544 -16.61 -19.13 33.30
CA ALA A 544 -17.26 -20.23 34.01
C ALA A 544 -18.79 -20.12 34.03
N SER A 545 -19.34 -18.92 34.23
CA SER A 545 -20.78 -18.66 34.10
C SER A 545 -21.27 -18.92 32.68
N VAL A 546 -20.45 -18.63 31.66
CA VAL A 546 -20.80 -18.93 30.25
C VAL A 546 -20.83 -20.43 29.99
N ARG A 547 -19.85 -21.21 30.50
CA ARG A 547 -19.89 -22.69 30.42
C ARG A 547 -21.11 -23.27 31.10
N TRP A 548 -21.43 -22.78 32.30
CA TRP A 548 -22.63 -23.17 33.05
C TRP A 548 -23.92 -22.89 32.28
N LEU A 549 -23.99 -21.75 31.58
CA LEU A 549 -25.13 -21.37 30.76
C LEU A 549 -25.20 -22.20 29.47
N HIS A 550 -24.07 -22.41 28.81
CA HIS A 550 -23.94 -23.24 27.61
C HIS A 550 -24.49 -24.63 27.85
N GLY A 551 -24.11 -25.28 28.96
CA GLY A 551 -24.61 -26.61 29.33
C GLY A 551 -26.11 -26.67 29.68
N ARG A 552 -26.80 -25.54 29.78
CA ARG A 552 -28.24 -25.44 30.04
C ARG A 552 -29.07 -25.15 28.81
N ILE A 553 -28.44 -24.78 27.70
CA ILE A 553 -29.12 -24.58 26.43
C ILE A 553 -29.47 -25.96 25.87
N LYS A 554 -30.77 -26.25 25.80
CA LYS A 554 -31.31 -27.53 25.29
C LYS A 554 -31.78 -27.43 23.83
N ASP A 555 -31.58 -26.30 23.19
CA ASP A 555 -31.98 -26.09 21.80
C ASP A 555 -31.08 -26.91 20.85
N PRO A 556 -31.60 -27.92 20.14
CA PRO A 556 -30.80 -28.73 19.23
C PRO A 556 -30.28 -27.95 18.02
N MET A 557 -30.84 -26.77 17.71
CA MET A 557 -30.34 -25.89 16.65
C MET A 557 -29.23 -24.95 17.14
N PHE A 558 -28.95 -24.89 18.44
CA PHE A 558 -27.89 -24.05 18.99
C PHE A 558 -26.56 -24.82 19.03
N SER A 559 -25.72 -24.63 18.01
CA SER A 559 -24.43 -25.32 17.86
C SER A 559 -23.20 -24.46 18.21
N ALA A 560 -23.39 -23.32 18.88
CA ALA A 560 -22.29 -22.41 19.20
C ALA A 560 -21.33 -23.02 20.24
N SER A 561 -20.03 -22.77 20.08
CA SER A 561 -19.02 -23.09 21.11
C SER A 561 -19.13 -22.15 22.33
N VAL A 562 -18.49 -22.50 23.44
CA VAL A 562 -18.41 -21.64 24.63
C VAL A 562 -17.76 -20.29 24.30
N ASP A 563 -16.76 -20.27 23.42
CA ASP A 563 -16.08 -19.04 23.01
C ASP A 563 -17.00 -18.15 22.18
N ASN A 564 -17.66 -18.72 21.17
CA ASN A 564 -18.67 -17.98 20.39
C ASN A 564 -19.78 -17.42 21.29
N LEU A 565 -20.30 -18.22 22.23
CA LEU A 565 -21.30 -17.75 23.18
C LEU A 565 -20.75 -16.67 24.13
N THR A 566 -19.47 -16.72 24.51
CA THR A 566 -18.83 -15.68 25.32
C THR A 566 -18.81 -14.35 24.58
N ASP A 567 -18.47 -14.35 23.28
CA ASP A 567 -18.41 -13.16 22.45
C ASP A 567 -19.77 -12.48 22.28
N ARG A 568 -20.86 -13.26 22.23
CA ARG A 568 -22.24 -12.75 22.17
C ARG A 568 -22.59 -11.83 23.35
N PHE A 569 -21.92 -11.96 24.50
CA PHE A 569 -22.14 -11.08 25.66
C PHE A 569 -21.42 -9.74 25.60
N ARG A 570 -20.49 -9.55 24.64
CA ARG A 570 -19.79 -8.28 24.39
C ARG A 570 -19.13 -7.69 25.65
N GLY A 571 -18.48 -8.55 26.43
CA GLY A 571 -17.76 -8.15 27.65
C GLY A 571 -16.49 -7.36 27.32
N ASN A 572 -16.24 -6.29 28.07
CA ASN A 572 -14.95 -5.59 28.03
C ASN A 572 -13.86 -6.37 28.75
N LEU A 573 -14.24 -7.05 29.84
CA LEU A 573 -13.35 -7.82 30.70
C LEU A 573 -13.86 -9.26 30.79
N ILE A 574 -13.13 -10.20 30.19
CA ILE A 574 -13.46 -11.62 30.25
C ILE A 574 -12.49 -12.27 31.24
N ILE A 575 -13.03 -12.86 32.29
CA ILE A 575 -12.27 -13.59 33.30
C ILE A 575 -12.67 -15.05 33.28
N ASP A 576 -11.82 -15.92 33.81
CA ASP A 576 -12.11 -17.35 33.93
C ASP A 576 -11.87 -17.79 35.37
N ARG A 577 -12.95 -17.83 36.17
CA ARG A 577 -12.89 -18.29 37.56
C ARG A 577 -13.28 -19.76 37.65
N ALA A 578 -13.02 -20.38 38.79
CA ALA A 578 -13.37 -21.78 39.00
C ALA A 578 -14.88 -22.01 39.19
N VAL A 579 -15.60 -21.02 39.73
CA VAL A 579 -17.01 -21.17 40.14
C VAL A 579 -17.89 -20.22 39.34
N GLU A 580 -18.98 -20.76 38.79
CA GLU A 580 -20.00 -20.02 38.05
C GLU A 580 -20.74 -19.01 38.93
N LEU A 581 -21.22 -17.93 38.31
CA LEU A 581 -22.10 -16.91 38.89
C LEU A 581 -21.58 -16.20 40.15
N THR A 582 -20.36 -16.51 40.62
CA THR A 582 -19.73 -15.89 41.78
C THR A 582 -19.57 -14.39 41.63
N GLU A 583 -19.47 -13.89 40.40
CA GLU A 583 -19.40 -12.46 40.11
C GLU A 583 -20.60 -11.66 40.65
N ARG A 584 -21.70 -12.32 40.98
CA ARG A 584 -22.92 -11.67 41.52
C ARG A 584 -22.77 -11.19 42.96
N GLU A 585 -21.84 -11.75 43.72
CA GLU A 585 -21.63 -11.45 45.14
C GLU A 585 -20.52 -10.41 45.35
N TRP A 586 -19.87 -9.97 44.28
CA TRP A 586 -18.73 -9.07 44.38
C TRP A 586 -19.20 -7.62 44.55
N HIS A 587 -18.55 -6.92 45.48
CA HIS A 587 -18.73 -5.48 45.66
C HIS A 587 -17.63 -4.69 44.96
N ARG A 588 -16.41 -5.23 44.96
CA ARG A 588 -15.23 -4.68 44.28
C ARG A 588 -14.38 -5.79 43.68
N ILE A 589 -13.55 -5.45 42.71
CA ILE A 589 -12.65 -6.38 42.04
C ILE A 589 -11.34 -5.68 41.71
N ILE A 590 -10.22 -6.33 42.06
CA ILE A 590 -8.88 -5.90 41.65
C ILE A 590 -8.43 -6.82 40.53
N ILE A 591 -8.07 -6.23 39.38
CA ILE A 591 -7.50 -6.95 38.24
C ILE A 591 -6.08 -6.44 38.05
N GLY A 592 -5.10 -7.29 38.33
CA GLY A 592 -3.69 -6.91 38.37
C GLY A 592 -3.43 -5.89 39.48
N LYS A 593 -3.25 -4.62 39.09
CA LYS A 593 -3.05 -3.47 39.99
C LYS A 593 -4.20 -2.46 39.94
N HIS A 594 -5.30 -2.79 39.27
CA HIS A 594 -6.39 -1.87 38.99
C HIS A 594 -7.64 -2.27 39.75
N GLU A 595 -8.20 -1.35 40.53
CA GLU A 595 -9.40 -1.54 41.30
C GLU A 595 -10.65 -1.06 40.54
N PHE A 596 -11.70 -1.87 40.61
CA PHE A 596 -13.02 -1.58 40.05
C PHE A 596 -14.11 -1.78 41.11
N LYS A 597 -15.11 -0.91 41.11
CA LYS A 597 -16.35 -1.04 41.88
C LYS A 597 -17.39 -1.76 41.03
N VAL A 598 -18.12 -2.70 41.63
CA VAL A 598 -19.24 -3.37 40.98
C VAL A 598 -20.49 -2.48 41.09
N ASP A 599 -21.02 -2.06 39.94
CA ASP A 599 -22.22 -1.22 39.87
C ASP A 599 -23.52 -2.06 39.87
N GLY A 600 -23.42 -3.37 39.67
CA GLY A 600 -24.52 -4.32 39.74
C GLY A 600 -24.66 -5.22 38.50
N PRO A 601 -25.73 -6.04 38.43
CA PRO A 601 -25.92 -7.01 37.36
C PRO A 601 -26.32 -6.35 36.03
N CYS A 602 -25.76 -6.85 34.93
CA CYS A 602 -26.05 -6.35 33.59
C CYS A 602 -27.35 -6.94 33.03
N GLN A 603 -28.31 -6.08 32.68
CA GLN A 603 -29.51 -6.50 31.96
C GLN A 603 -29.18 -6.85 30.51
N ARG A 604 -29.83 -7.89 29.99
CA ARG A 604 -29.59 -8.44 28.66
C ARG A 604 -30.82 -8.33 27.79
N CYS A 605 -30.60 -7.95 26.55
CA CYS A 605 -31.60 -7.85 25.51
C CYS A 605 -31.29 -8.82 24.36
N HIS A 606 -32.12 -8.82 23.33
CA HIS A 606 -31.99 -9.66 22.13
C HIS A 606 -30.65 -9.55 21.40
N MET A 607 -29.80 -8.57 21.70
CA MET A 607 -28.48 -8.46 21.08
C MET A 607 -27.57 -9.66 21.35
N ILE A 608 -27.71 -10.31 22.51
CA ILE A 608 -26.91 -11.51 22.81
C ILE A 608 -27.36 -12.75 22.02
N CYS A 609 -28.48 -12.65 21.31
CA CYS A 609 -29.00 -13.74 20.47
C CYS A 609 -28.44 -13.76 19.05
N ILE A 610 -27.63 -12.77 18.70
CA ILE A 610 -27.05 -12.61 17.38
C ILE A 610 -25.65 -13.19 17.40
N ASP A 611 -25.40 -14.18 16.54
CA ASP A 611 -24.06 -14.68 16.30
C ASP A 611 -23.17 -13.56 15.72
N GLN A 612 -22.05 -13.25 16.38
CA GLN A 612 -21.20 -12.13 15.97
C GLN A 612 -20.37 -12.44 14.71
N GLN A 613 -20.19 -13.72 14.36
CA GLN A 613 -19.47 -14.14 13.15
C GLN A 613 -20.40 -14.23 11.95
N THR A 614 -21.61 -14.80 12.12
CA THR A 614 -22.54 -15.04 11.00
C THR A 614 -23.63 -13.97 10.86
N GLY A 615 -23.92 -13.21 11.92
CA GLY A 615 -25.04 -12.25 11.96
C GLY A 615 -26.41 -12.90 12.13
N GLU A 616 -26.50 -14.23 12.23
CA GLU A 616 -27.76 -14.94 12.38
C GLU A 616 -28.36 -14.75 13.78
N LYS A 617 -29.69 -14.56 13.80
CA LYS A 617 -30.45 -14.35 15.04
C LYS A 617 -31.09 -15.65 15.51
N THR A 618 -30.90 -15.97 16.78
CA THR A 618 -31.48 -17.15 17.44
C THR A 618 -32.38 -16.74 18.62
N ALA A 619 -33.01 -17.69 19.32
CA ALA A 619 -33.70 -17.42 20.59
C ALA A 619 -32.74 -17.51 21.81
N GLU A 620 -31.59 -18.15 21.61
CA GLU A 620 -30.58 -18.40 22.64
C GLU A 620 -29.45 -17.38 22.60
N PRO A 621 -28.80 -17.09 23.72
CA PRO A 621 -28.98 -17.68 25.05
C PRO A 621 -30.07 -16.99 25.90
N LEU A 622 -30.78 -16.01 25.33
CA LEU A 622 -31.69 -15.15 26.10
C LEU A 622 -32.86 -15.95 26.68
N ARG A 623 -33.43 -16.91 25.94
CA ARG A 623 -34.46 -17.82 26.46
C ARG A 623 -33.97 -18.59 27.69
N THR A 624 -32.82 -19.24 27.59
CA THR A 624 -32.24 -19.99 28.72
C THR A 624 -31.95 -19.07 29.91
N ILE A 625 -31.45 -17.85 29.70
CA ILE A 625 -31.26 -16.85 30.77
C ILE A 625 -32.60 -16.53 31.48
N SER A 626 -33.68 -16.34 30.72
CA SER A 626 -35.01 -16.09 31.27
C SER A 626 -35.46 -17.23 32.19
N GLU A 627 -35.32 -18.47 31.73
CA GLU A 627 -35.71 -19.67 32.48
C GLU A 627 -34.89 -19.82 33.76
N GLN A 628 -33.56 -19.67 33.67
CA GLN A 628 -32.67 -19.87 34.82
C GLN A 628 -32.75 -18.76 35.87
N PHE A 629 -33.22 -17.57 35.49
CA PHE A 629 -33.30 -16.41 36.39
C PHE A 629 -34.73 -15.91 36.60
N ALA A 630 -35.73 -16.79 36.46
CA ALA A 630 -37.13 -16.51 36.75
C ALA A 630 -37.64 -15.23 36.06
N GLY A 631 -37.37 -15.10 34.75
CA GLY A 631 -37.74 -13.96 33.92
C GLY A 631 -36.83 -12.74 34.05
N LYS A 632 -35.83 -12.75 34.93
CA LYS A 632 -34.86 -11.65 35.08
C LYS A 632 -33.70 -11.83 34.10
N MET A 633 -33.72 -11.08 33.02
CA MET A 633 -32.73 -11.14 31.93
C MET A 633 -31.39 -10.53 32.35
N ARG A 634 -30.65 -11.16 33.28
CA ARG A 634 -29.41 -10.61 33.86
C ARG A 634 -28.24 -11.58 33.73
N PHE A 635 -27.14 -11.12 33.13
CA PHE A 635 -25.92 -11.93 32.98
C PHE A 635 -24.67 -11.05 32.89
N GLY A 636 -23.62 -11.38 33.64
CA GLY A 636 -22.45 -10.51 33.83
C GLY A 636 -22.73 -9.31 34.74
N ILE A 637 -21.66 -8.56 35.06
CA ILE A 637 -21.72 -7.41 35.99
C ILE A 637 -21.12 -6.16 35.38
N TYR A 638 -21.70 -5.02 35.75
CA TYR A 638 -21.17 -3.71 35.41
C TYR A 638 -20.09 -3.29 36.40
N LEU A 639 -19.04 -2.68 35.87
CA LEU A 639 -17.91 -2.18 36.62
C LEU A 639 -17.64 -0.71 36.31
N SER A 640 -17.23 0.02 37.35
CA SER A 640 -16.64 1.35 37.27
C SER A 640 -15.20 1.31 37.75
N TYR A 641 -14.29 1.94 37.00
CA TYR A 641 -12.89 2.00 37.39
C TYR A 641 -12.69 2.99 38.54
N VAL A 642 -11.99 2.55 39.59
CA VAL A 642 -11.71 3.35 40.79
C VAL A 642 -10.31 3.97 40.68
N GLY A 643 -9.32 3.17 40.30
CA GLY A 643 -7.92 3.62 40.22
C GLY A 643 -6.90 2.50 40.43
N PRO A 644 -5.60 2.82 40.39
CA PRO A 644 -4.55 1.87 40.72
C PRO A 644 -4.44 1.66 42.23
N VAL A 645 -4.26 0.41 42.64
CA VAL A 645 -3.96 0.03 44.03
C VAL A 645 -2.58 0.59 44.39
N ASN A 646 -2.47 1.30 45.53
CA ASN A 646 -1.24 1.92 46.06
C ASN A 646 -0.69 3.17 45.31
N GLY A 647 -1.49 3.91 44.55
CA GLY A 647 -1.09 5.23 44.01
C GLY A 647 0.01 5.21 42.93
N MET A 648 0.36 4.03 42.39
CA MET A 648 1.29 3.91 41.26
C MET A 648 0.68 4.48 39.97
N LYS A 649 1.47 5.19 39.15
CA LYS A 649 1.07 5.70 37.82
C LYS A 649 1.04 4.60 36.75
N ASP A 650 0.49 3.43 37.05
CA ASP A 650 0.25 2.40 36.04
C ASP A 650 -1.05 2.74 35.28
N LYS A 651 -0.99 2.71 33.94
CA LYS A 651 -2.13 3.05 33.06
C LYS A 651 -2.59 1.88 32.20
N ALA A 652 -2.03 0.69 32.36
CA ALA A 652 -2.27 -0.43 31.46
C ALA A 652 -2.71 -1.71 32.19
N LEU A 653 -3.87 -2.24 31.81
CA LEU A 653 -4.34 -3.56 32.23
C LEU A 653 -3.77 -4.64 31.30
N LYS A 654 -3.10 -5.65 31.83
CA LYS A 654 -2.48 -6.73 31.05
C LYS A 654 -3.36 -7.98 30.99
N VAL A 655 -3.40 -8.67 29.85
CA VAL A 655 -4.05 -9.99 29.71
C VAL A 655 -3.38 -10.99 30.68
N LYS A 656 -4.16 -11.92 31.25
CA LYS A 656 -3.74 -12.86 32.31
C LYS A 656 -3.38 -12.21 33.66
N SER A 657 -3.77 -10.95 33.88
CA SER A 657 -3.66 -10.33 35.22
C SER A 657 -4.47 -11.11 36.26
N ILE A 658 -3.92 -11.19 37.48
CA ILE A 658 -4.57 -11.87 38.60
C ILE A 658 -5.85 -11.11 38.98
N VAL A 659 -6.95 -11.84 39.15
CA VAL A 659 -8.25 -11.29 39.54
C VAL A 659 -8.52 -11.61 41.02
N LYS A 660 -8.72 -10.57 41.83
CA LYS A 660 -9.06 -10.66 43.25
C LYS A 660 -10.42 -9.99 43.51
N PRO A 661 -11.51 -10.76 43.65
CA PRO A 661 -12.79 -10.21 44.05
C PRO A 661 -12.83 -9.90 45.55
N MET A 662 -13.59 -8.88 45.95
CA MET A 662 -13.83 -8.51 47.35
C MET A 662 -15.33 -8.59 47.62
N ILE A 663 -15.72 -9.41 48.60
CA ILE A 663 -17.11 -9.77 48.90
C ILE A 663 -17.65 -8.97 50.10
N ASN A 664 -16.78 -8.52 51.02
CA ASN A 664 -17.14 -7.65 52.16
C ASN A 664 -16.44 -6.30 52.07
N GLU A 665 -17.10 -5.21 52.50
CA GLU A 665 -16.49 -3.86 52.55
C GLU A 665 -15.37 -3.73 53.60
N ASP A 666 -15.27 -4.67 54.55
CA ASP A 666 -14.25 -4.69 55.61
C ASP A 666 -12.86 -5.20 55.17
N ASP A 667 -12.70 -5.70 53.94
CA ASP A 667 -11.41 -6.19 53.40
C ASP A 667 -10.48 -5.06 52.90
N ILE A 668 -10.83 -3.79 53.12
CA ILE A 668 -10.06 -2.62 52.65
C ILE A 668 -8.72 -2.43 53.41
N SER A 669 -8.48 -3.18 54.48
CA SER A 669 -7.19 -3.18 55.19
C SER A 669 -6.60 -4.58 55.33
N ARG A 670 -5.88 -5.05 54.30
CA ARG A 670 -4.74 -5.99 54.43
C ARG A 670 -3.81 -5.96 53.23
#